data_AF-A0A2H0JU48-F1
#
_entry.id   AF-A0A2H0JU48-F1
#
_cell.length_a   1.000
_cell.length_b   1.000
_cell.length_c   1.000
_cell.angle_alpha   90.00
_cell.angle_beta   90.00
_cell.angle_gamma   90.00
#
_symmetry.space_group_name_H-M   'P 1'
#
loop_
_entity.id
_entity.type
_entity.pdbx_description
1 polymer ?
#
loop_
_entity_poly.entity_id
_entity_poly.type
_entity_poly.pdbx_seq_one_letter_code
_entity_poly.pdbx_strand_id
1 'polypeptide(L)'
;MRKLATTWMLLLVAALAIQTTNAQTVATIAEINTIPQDGIDAANALGGDITFDDIVANIRSPFEGETVQFTAVVISDPRNSGLSSVNSSTGEPSRVHYFVRDVAAATDGFDGQVMQVVDGNFRATGSLNLFVGDVVRFTGDIAYFGVGIQFSPSSVEFLGTYQDQGLPASILEPRTVTLADLNQPTGDNQGRANWDNFNALHQDFVRIEGVQVFQSPNRTDDRPNWALRDLSTSAVISNDDISLQYRNDRTDYPSDFNATNDFIAPPVGATVNVQGFALLRSSFDPFGIGDPAVALIKITPWEDADLVVTQSPPNISNIELPSTIPGNNPVTITASIVPDQTRSLTSVSLDYSTSGGASGSVAGVDAGNDTWTFEIPAQADRSFVIFTISATDSEGAVSTTVENSYRVLFDGITAVRDIQEPAAGSSSSPFDRLVADMDLEVTVMTDPATGVIGAQDGTSPWSGIILSSFNNPLTAAGVNQGDVIRITNAEVRENFGLTELRNYTFDVVSTGGDIFNPIVLPTSALQDSDVAESLEGMFVRVENVTVTATNADAPSGPFGEFNVSNGTEDDALRVDDASSNVSYEGGNPGTVFAEGETLAFVQGTLWFSFSNFKLQPGSFDDIGEVTNVANEDDVLPRVTSLQQNYPNPFAGETEIRYEVATSGPVTLDVYDVLGRKVMTLVSENQTAGEHSARFQADGMAGGLYLYRLQSGEKTLTRTMMLVK
;
A
#
# COMPACT_ATOMS: atom_id res chain seq x y z
N MET A 1 -43.79 -42.80 -43.45
CA MET A 1 -44.20 -43.48 -42.20
C MET A 1 -44.58 -42.41 -41.18
N ARG A 2 -45.84 -42.46 -40.74
CA ARG A 2 -46.53 -41.87 -39.56
C ARG A 2 -45.90 -40.63 -38.86
N LYS A 3 -46.62 -39.55 -38.50
CA LYS A 3 -47.99 -39.03 -38.70
C LYS A 3 -48.05 -37.70 -37.89
N LEU A 4 -48.50 -36.60 -38.53
CA LEU A 4 -49.49 -35.59 -38.05
C LEU A 4 -49.23 -34.81 -36.73
N ALA A 5 -49.52 -33.51 -36.55
CA ALA A 5 -50.06 -32.45 -37.40
C ALA A 5 -50.09 -31.09 -36.64
N THR A 6 -50.04 -30.00 -37.42
CA THR A 6 -50.77 -28.69 -37.31
C THR A 6 -50.70 -27.82 -36.05
N THR A 7 -50.16 -26.60 -36.08
CA THR A 7 -50.70 -25.28 -36.57
C THR A 7 -51.74 -24.62 -35.65
N TRP A 8 -51.45 -23.37 -35.24
CA TRP A 8 -52.32 -22.16 -35.17
C TRP A 8 -52.20 -21.30 -33.88
N MET A 9 -52.08 -19.98 -34.12
CA MET A 9 -52.66 -18.85 -33.37
C MET A 9 -51.88 -18.24 -32.19
N LEU A 10 -51.07 -17.23 -32.48
CA LEU A 10 -50.79 -16.11 -31.56
C LEU A 10 -52.04 -15.23 -31.49
N LEU A 11 -52.67 -15.17 -30.32
CA LEU A 11 -53.70 -14.21 -29.98
C LEU A 11 -53.37 -13.61 -28.62
N LEU A 12 -53.23 -12.29 -28.63
CA LEU A 12 -53.19 -11.37 -27.51
C LEU A 12 -54.28 -11.73 -26.47
N VAL A 13 -53.89 -12.02 -25.23
CA VAL A 13 -54.77 -11.89 -24.07
C VAL A 13 -53.97 -11.19 -22.98
N ALA A 14 -54.31 -9.93 -22.75
CA ALA A 14 -54.01 -9.22 -21.54
C ALA A 14 -54.66 -9.98 -20.37
N ALA A 15 -53.85 -10.64 -19.56
CA ALA A 15 -54.29 -11.12 -18.25
C ALA A 15 -54.31 -9.92 -17.31
N LEU A 16 -55.51 -9.42 -17.07
CA LEU A 16 -55.84 -8.54 -15.95
C LEU A 16 -55.42 -9.29 -14.67
N ALA A 17 -54.28 -8.95 -14.10
CA ALA A 17 -53.97 -9.32 -12.73
C ALA A 17 -54.93 -8.51 -11.85
N ILE A 18 -55.96 -9.18 -11.32
CA ILE A 18 -56.71 -8.68 -10.19
C ILE A 18 -55.69 -8.61 -9.05
N GLN A 19 -55.16 -7.42 -8.79
CA GLN A 19 -54.53 -7.12 -7.50
C GLN A 19 -55.63 -7.30 -6.46
N THR A 20 -55.64 -8.45 -5.81
CA THR A 20 -56.21 -8.55 -4.47
C THR A 20 -55.40 -7.59 -3.62
N THR A 21 -55.96 -6.42 -3.32
CA THR A 21 -55.45 -5.58 -2.23
C THR A 21 -55.45 -6.45 -0.99
N ASN A 22 -54.28 -6.94 -0.58
CA ASN A 22 -54.13 -7.52 0.75
C ASN A 22 -54.64 -6.47 1.75
N ALA A 23 -55.50 -6.91 2.68
CA ALA A 23 -56.03 -6.01 3.68
C ALA A 23 -54.85 -5.49 4.51
N GLN A 24 -54.76 -4.17 4.68
CA GLN A 24 -53.73 -3.55 5.51
C GLN A 24 -53.97 -3.93 6.97
N THR A 25 -53.00 -4.58 7.60
CA THR A 25 -53.06 -4.94 9.01
C THR A 25 -52.45 -3.83 9.85
N VAL A 26 -53.20 -3.28 10.81
CA VAL A 26 -52.65 -2.36 11.80
C VAL A 26 -51.97 -3.18 12.88
N ALA A 27 -50.67 -2.95 13.09
CA ALA A 27 -49.83 -3.64 14.08
C ALA A 27 -48.88 -2.63 14.73
N THR A 28 -48.41 -2.91 15.93
CA THR A 28 -47.30 -2.19 16.58
C THR A 28 -45.96 -2.76 16.14
N ILE A 29 -44.88 -1.98 16.23
CA ILE A 29 -43.53 -2.48 15.93
C ILE A 29 -43.16 -3.63 16.87
N ALA A 30 -43.55 -3.57 18.15
CA ALA A 30 -43.34 -4.68 19.09
C ALA A 30 -44.00 -5.99 18.65
N GLU A 31 -45.25 -5.95 18.15
CA GLU A 31 -45.91 -7.15 17.61
C GLU A 31 -45.18 -7.69 16.37
N ILE A 32 -44.68 -6.82 15.51
CA ILE A 32 -43.91 -7.20 14.33
C ILE A 32 -42.59 -7.86 14.73
N ASN A 33 -41.87 -7.28 15.69
CA ASN A 33 -40.56 -7.76 16.14
C ASN A 33 -40.65 -9.01 17.05
N THR A 34 -41.81 -9.29 17.64
CA THR A 34 -41.94 -10.44 18.55
C THR A 34 -41.76 -11.76 17.81
N ILE A 35 -40.67 -12.46 18.12
CA ILE A 35 -40.42 -13.83 17.68
C ILE A 35 -41.18 -14.80 18.60
N PRO A 36 -41.88 -15.80 18.04
CA PRO A 36 -42.52 -16.86 18.82
C PRO A 36 -41.55 -17.55 19.79
N GLN A 37 -42.00 -17.82 21.02
CA GLN A 37 -41.15 -18.36 22.09
C GLN A 37 -40.56 -19.73 21.75
N ASP A 38 -41.30 -20.57 21.01
CA ASP A 38 -40.81 -21.86 20.54
C ASP A 38 -39.63 -21.73 19.57
N GLY A 39 -39.60 -20.67 18.76
CA GLY A 39 -38.45 -20.32 17.92
C GLY A 39 -37.23 -19.88 18.74
N ILE A 40 -37.43 -19.05 19.76
CA ILE A 40 -36.37 -18.64 20.70
C ILE A 40 -35.80 -19.85 21.45
N ASP A 41 -36.68 -20.72 21.96
CA ASP A 41 -36.28 -21.94 22.68
C ASP A 41 -35.48 -22.89 21.76
N ALA A 42 -35.88 -23.01 20.49
CA ALA A 42 -35.17 -23.81 19.49
C ALA A 42 -33.76 -23.24 19.19
N ALA A 43 -33.63 -21.92 19.01
CA ALA A 43 -32.34 -21.28 18.79
C ALA A 43 -31.41 -21.43 20.01
N ASN A 44 -31.95 -21.25 21.21
CA ASN A 44 -31.24 -21.47 22.48
C ASN A 44 -30.72 -22.92 22.61
N ALA A 45 -31.53 -23.90 22.23
CA ALA A 45 -31.18 -25.32 22.35
C ALA A 45 -30.02 -25.74 21.43
N LEU A 46 -29.84 -25.06 20.29
CA LEU A 46 -28.76 -25.35 19.34
C LEU A 46 -27.40 -24.82 19.83
N GLY A 47 -27.37 -23.77 20.64
CA GLY A 47 -26.11 -23.23 21.19
C GLY A 47 -25.10 -22.88 20.09
N GLY A 48 -23.91 -23.48 20.15
CA GLY A 48 -22.85 -23.27 19.15
C GLY A 48 -23.06 -24.00 17.82
N ASP A 49 -24.02 -24.92 17.75
CA ASP A 49 -24.34 -25.68 16.53
C ASP A 49 -25.34 -24.95 15.62
N ILE A 50 -25.82 -23.76 16.02
CA ILE A 50 -26.84 -23.01 15.28
C ILE A 50 -26.33 -22.57 13.89
N THR A 51 -27.09 -22.87 12.84
CA THR A 51 -26.74 -22.48 11.47
C THR A 51 -27.55 -21.29 10.98
N PHE A 52 -27.15 -20.74 9.83
CA PHE A 52 -27.95 -19.72 9.13
C PHE A 52 -29.38 -20.21 8.85
N ASP A 53 -29.51 -21.46 8.38
CA ASP A 53 -30.80 -22.06 8.05
C ASP A 53 -31.68 -22.23 9.30
N ASP A 54 -31.07 -22.56 10.44
CA ASP A 54 -31.80 -22.65 11.71
C ASP A 54 -32.35 -21.29 12.15
N ILE A 55 -31.57 -20.21 12.02
CA ILE A 55 -32.04 -18.86 12.34
C ILE A 55 -33.17 -18.46 11.37
N VAL A 56 -33.02 -18.75 10.08
CA VAL A 56 -34.06 -18.48 9.07
C VAL A 56 -35.35 -19.26 9.36
N ALA A 57 -35.26 -20.47 9.89
CA ALA A 57 -36.42 -21.30 10.21
C ALA A 57 -37.12 -20.88 11.52
N ASN A 58 -36.38 -20.40 12.52
CA ASN A 58 -36.90 -20.22 13.88
C ASN A 58 -37.07 -18.74 14.29
N ILE A 59 -36.27 -17.83 13.74
CA ILE A 59 -36.26 -16.40 14.12
C ILE A 59 -37.01 -15.62 13.03
N ARG A 60 -38.34 -15.78 13.02
CA ARG A 60 -39.24 -15.14 12.06
C ARG A 60 -40.42 -14.42 12.71
N SER A 61 -40.68 -13.23 12.19
CA SER A 61 -41.86 -12.42 12.52
C SER A 61 -43.12 -13.11 12.00
N PRO A 62 -44.22 -13.12 12.77
CA PRO A 62 -45.51 -13.61 12.29
C PRO A 62 -46.12 -12.74 11.18
N PHE A 63 -45.52 -11.57 10.90
CA PHE A 63 -45.94 -10.63 9.86
C PHE A 63 -45.07 -10.71 8.60
N GLU A 64 -44.15 -11.67 8.48
CA GLU A 64 -43.32 -11.82 7.27
C GLU A 64 -44.19 -11.93 6.00
N GLY A 65 -43.97 -11.03 5.03
CA GLY A 65 -44.73 -10.97 3.78
C GLY A 65 -46.09 -10.27 3.88
N GLU A 66 -46.48 -9.77 5.06
CA GLU A 66 -47.71 -9.00 5.26
C GLU A 66 -47.49 -7.50 5.03
N THR A 67 -48.53 -6.85 4.49
CA THR A 67 -48.58 -5.38 4.40
C THR A 67 -49.15 -4.82 5.71
N VAL A 68 -48.32 -4.10 6.46
CA VAL A 68 -48.64 -3.53 7.78
C VAL A 68 -48.71 -2.01 7.75
N GLN A 69 -49.44 -1.44 8.70
CA GLN A 69 -49.48 -0.01 8.98
C GLN A 69 -49.24 0.26 10.47
N PHE A 70 -48.28 1.14 10.77
CA PHE A 70 -47.95 1.60 12.11
C PHE A 70 -47.60 3.09 12.12
N THR A 71 -47.59 3.71 13.30
CA THR A 71 -47.16 5.10 13.48
C THR A 71 -45.92 5.14 14.35
N ALA A 72 -44.85 5.78 13.88
CA ALA A 72 -43.57 5.77 14.54
C ALA A 72 -42.88 7.13 14.46
N VAL A 73 -42.00 7.39 15.41
CA VAL A 73 -41.08 8.54 15.43
C VAL A 73 -39.78 8.14 14.73
N VAL A 74 -39.27 8.98 13.84
CA VAL A 74 -37.96 8.81 13.22
C VAL A 74 -36.88 9.09 14.27
N ILE A 75 -35.95 8.15 14.45
CA ILE A 75 -34.89 8.26 15.47
C ILE A 75 -33.47 8.21 14.90
N SER A 76 -33.32 8.21 13.58
CA SER A 76 -32.03 8.26 12.89
C SER A 76 -32.14 9.07 11.60
N ASP A 77 -31.10 9.82 11.20
CA ASP A 77 -31.11 10.58 9.94
C ASP A 77 -30.98 9.62 8.74
N PRO A 78 -31.95 9.58 7.79
CA PRO A 78 -31.86 8.77 6.58
C PRO A 78 -30.65 9.08 5.69
N ARG A 79 -30.07 10.28 5.79
CA ARG A 79 -28.88 10.71 5.03
C ARG A 79 -27.58 10.08 5.51
N ASN A 80 -27.56 9.45 6.68
CA ASN A 80 -26.39 8.68 7.13
C ASN A 80 -26.36 7.27 6.55
N SER A 81 -27.33 6.86 5.73
CA SER A 81 -27.32 5.50 5.16
C SER A 81 -26.16 5.28 4.19
N GLY A 82 -25.34 4.26 4.44
CA GLY A 82 -24.12 3.96 3.66
C GLY A 82 -23.94 2.50 3.23
N LEU A 83 -24.91 1.62 3.46
CA LEU A 83 -24.76 0.18 3.17
C LEU A 83 -24.93 -0.16 1.67
N SER A 84 -25.73 0.60 0.94
CA SER A 84 -26.11 0.28 -0.45
C SER A 84 -25.01 0.61 -1.45
N SER A 85 -24.94 -0.14 -2.55
CA SER A 85 -24.18 0.29 -3.72
C SER A 85 -24.89 1.43 -4.45
N VAL A 86 -24.09 2.32 -5.03
CA VAL A 86 -24.56 3.41 -5.90
C VAL A 86 -24.82 2.85 -7.30
N ASN A 87 -26.01 3.14 -7.84
CA ASN A 87 -26.40 2.73 -9.18
C ASN A 87 -25.73 3.64 -10.21
N SER A 88 -24.91 3.04 -11.09
CA SER A 88 -24.15 3.77 -12.11
C SER A 88 -24.99 4.57 -13.11
N SER A 89 -26.27 4.22 -13.29
CA SER A 89 -27.18 4.90 -14.21
C SER A 89 -27.85 6.13 -13.60
N THR A 90 -28.08 6.12 -12.28
CA THR A 90 -28.76 7.22 -11.58
C THR A 90 -27.83 8.08 -10.75
N GLY A 91 -26.65 7.57 -10.38
CA GLY A 91 -25.75 8.19 -9.42
C GLY A 91 -26.26 8.13 -7.98
N GLU A 92 -27.24 7.27 -7.69
CA GLU A 92 -27.95 7.23 -6.40
C GLU A 92 -27.80 5.86 -5.72
N PRO A 93 -27.81 5.79 -4.38
CA PRO A 93 -27.89 4.51 -3.70
C PRO A 93 -29.17 3.76 -4.06
N SER A 94 -29.10 2.43 -4.17
CA SER A 94 -30.28 1.61 -4.52
C SER A 94 -31.40 1.62 -3.47
N ARG A 95 -31.09 2.02 -2.24
CA ARG A 95 -32.02 2.13 -1.10
C ARG A 95 -31.34 2.90 0.03
N VAL A 96 -32.14 3.48 0.91
CA VAL A 96 -31.68 4.07 2.18
C VAL A 96 -32.18 3.24 3.36
N HIS A 97 -31.37 3.22 4.41
CA HIS A 97 -31.64 2.56 5.68
C HIS A 97 -31.77 3.63 6.77
N TYR A 98 -32.77 3.53 7.63
CA TYR A 98 -32.93 4.38 8.81
C TYR A 98 -33.79 3.67 9.85
N PHE A 99 -33.94 4.26 11.03
CA PHE A 99 -34.60 3.63 12.17
C PHE A 99 -35.72 4.50 12.70
N VAL A 100 -36.78 3.81 13.14
CA VAL A 100 -37.98 4.43 13.71
C VAL A 100 -38.37 3.70 14.98
N ARG A 101 -38.99 4.40 15.92
CA ARG A 101 -39.54 3.84 17.16
C ARG A 101 -41.04 4.06 17.23
N ASP A 102 -41.80 3.03 17.57
CA ASP A 102 -43.26 3.11 17.67
C ASP A 102 -43.67 4.19 18.69
N VAL A 103 -44.73 4.94 18.38
CA VAL A 103 -45.27 5.93 19.32
C VAL A 103 -45.83 5.27 20.59
N ALA A 104 -46.22 3.99 20.52
CA ALA A 104 -46.63 3.18 21.67
C ALA A 104 -45.52 3.05 22.73
N ALA A 105 -44.25 3.21 22.35
CA ALA A 105 -43.12 3.15 23.27
C ALA A 105 -43.20 4.17 24.42
N ALA A 106 -43.92 5.29 24.20
CA ALA A 106 -44.13 6.32 25.22
C ALA A 106 -44.97 5.81 26.41
N THR A 107 -45.84 4.83 26.20
CA THR A 107 -46.70 4.24 27.24
C THR A 107 -46.27 2.84 27.64
N ASP A 108 -45.81 2.05 26.67
CA ASP A 108 -45.66 0.60 26.81
C ASP A 108 -44.22 0.20 27.17
N GLY A 109 -43.27 1.15 27.15
CA GLY A 109 -41.84 0.88 27.29
C GLY A 109 -41.18 0.56 25.94
N PHE A 110 -39.87 0.32 25.93
CA PHE A 110 -39.10 0.25 24.67
C PHE A 110 -38.94 -1.17 24.10
N ASP A 111 -39.42 -2.21 24.79
CA ASP A 111 -39.20 -3.59 24.39
C ASP A 111 -39.73 -3.88 22.98
N GLY A 112 -38.81 -4.18 22.06
CA GLY A 112 -39.12 -4.52 20.67
C GLY A 112 -39.70 -3.37 19.84
N GLN A 113 -39.60 -2.11 20.28
CA GLN A 113 -40.31 -0.98 19.65
C GLN A 113 -39.57 -0.30 18.48
N VAL A 114 -38.36 -0.73 18.13
CA VAL A 114 -37.54 -0.11 17.07
C VAL A 114 -37.53 -0.98 15.83
N MET A 115 -37.64 -0.35 14.66
CA MET A 115 -37.63 -1.03 13.36
C MET A 115 -36.63 -0.38 12.41
N GLN A 116 -35.84 -1.21 11.72
CA GLN A 116 -35.09 -0.80 10.54
C GLN A 116 -36.04 -0.61 9.35
N VAL A 117 -36.11 0.61 8.83
CA VAL A 117 -36.76 0.94 7.56
C VAL A 117 -35.74 0.86 6.44
N VAL A 118 -36.10 0.17 5.36
CA VAL A 118 -35.28 -0.01 4.16
C VAL A 118 -36.08 0.43 2.95
N ASP A 119 -35.81 1.64 2.48
CA ASP A 119 -36.60 2.29 1.44
C ASP A 119 -35.84 2.32 0.10
N GLY A 120 -36.26 1.47 -0.83
CA GLY A 120 -35.75 1.43 -2.21
C GLY A 120 -36.33 2.50 -3.14
N ASN A 121 -37.29 3.29 -2.67
CA ASN A 121 -37.96 4.34 -3.45
C ASN A 121 -38.03 5.67 -2.67
N PHE A 122 -37.01 5.92 -1.86
CA PHE A 122 -36.91 7.01 -0.88
C PHE A 122 -37.16 8.42 -1.43
N ARG A 123 -36.93 8.64 -2.73
CA ARG A 123 -37.24 9.90 -3.39
C ARG A 123 -38.74 10.09 -3.62
N ALA A 124 -39.47 9.02 -3.95
CA ALA A 124 -40.90 9.08 -4.20
C ALA A 124 -41.72 9.04 -2.92
N THR A 125 -41.29 8.25 -1.93
CA THR A 125 -41.88 8.21 -0.59
C THR A 125 -41.56 9.49 0.20
N GLY A 126 -40.47 10.17 -0.14
CA GLY A 126 -40.02 11.39 0.54
C GLY A 126 -39.23 11.12 1.82
N SER A 127 -38.75 9.89 2.04
CA SER A 127 -38.03 9.49 3.26
C SER A 127 -36.78 10.32 3.53
N LEU A 128 -36.08 10.83 2.50
CA LEU A 128 -34.96 11.76 2.70
C LEU A 128 -35.36 13.13 3.27
N ASN A 129 -36.64 13.48 3.29
CA ASN A 129 -37.10 14.74 3.88
C ASN A 129 -37.49 14.61 5.35
N LEU A 130 -37.35 13.41 5.93
CA LEU A 130 -37.61 13.16 7.34
C LEU A 130 -36.41 13.56 8.20
N PHE A 131 -36.71 14.02 9.40
CA PHE A 131 -35.75 14.39 10.43
C PHE A 131 -36.01 13.59 11.71
N VAL A 132 -34.97 13.44 12.54
CA VAL A 132 -35.12 12.87 13.89
C VAL A 132 -36.19 13.64 14.66
N GLY A 133 -37.17 12.93 15.20
CA GLY A 133 -38.33 13.50 15.89
C GLY A 133 -39.58 13.64 15.03
N ASP A 134 -39.53 13.42 13.71
CA ASP A 134 -40.72 13.39 12.87
C ASP A 134 -41.59 12.18 13.19
N VAL A 135 -42.90 12.38 13.33
CA VAL A 135 -43.88 11.31 13.49
C VAL A 135 -44.52 11.01 12.16
N VAL A 136 -44.49 9.74 11.79
CA VAL A 136 -44.86 9.28 10.46
C VAL A 136 -45.77 8.06 10.58
N ARG A 137 -46.83 8.03 9.77
CA ARG A 137 -47.58 6.81 9.51
C ARG A 137 -46.98 6.09 8.33
N PHE A 138 -46.50 4.89 8.57
CA PHE A 138 -45.90 4.02 7.57
C PHE A 138 -46.92 3.00 7.07
N THR A 139 -46.87 2.67 5.79
CA THR A 139 -47.57 1.50 5.24
C THR A 139 -46.65 0.79 4.26
N GLY A 140 -46.48 -0.51 4.40
CA GLY A 140 -45.50 -1.26 3.62
C GLY A 140 -45.38 -2.70 4.09
N ASP A 141 -44.36 -3.39 3.60
CA ASP A 141 -44.23 -4.83 3.76
C ASP A 141 -43.10 -5.17 4.75
N ILE A 142 -43.31 -6.22 5.54
CA ILE A 142 -42.25 -6.82 6.36
C ILE A 142 -41.49 -7.83 5.53
N ALA A 143 -40.17 -7.66 5.49
CA ALA A 143 -39.24 -8.46 4.72
C ALA A 143 -38.01 -8.83 5.55
N TYR A 144 -37.19 -9.70 4.97
CA TYR A 144 -35.90 -10.11 5.54
C TYR A 144 -34.77 -9.87 4.56
N PHE A 145 -33.62 -9.48 5.10
CA PHE A 145 -32.34 -9.59 4.40
C PHE A 145 -31.42 -10.49 5.21
N GLY A 146 -31.22 -11.72 4.72
CA GLY A 146 -30.60 -12.78 5.50
C GLY A 146 -31.45 -13.10 6.73
N VAL A 147 -30.92 -12.78 7.92
CA VAL A 147 -31.57 -12.98 9.22
C VAL A 147 -32.19 -11.72 9.84
N GLY A 148 -31.92 -10.54 9.27
CA GLY A 148 -32.41 -9.27 9.80
C GLY A 148 -33.82 -8.94 9.33
N ILE A 149 -34.73 -8.64 10.26
CA ILE A 149 -36.09 -8.15 9.98
C ILE A 149 -36.01 -6.72 9.46
N GLN A 150 -36.77 -6.39 8.41
CA GLN A 150 -36.75 -5.07 7.78
C GLN A 150 -38.16 -4.66 7.35
N PHE A 151 -38.45 -3.37 7.38
CA PHE A 151 -39.69 -2.81 6.85
C PHE A 151 -39.42 -2.04 5.55
N SER A 152 -40.13 -2.39 4.47
CA SER A 152 -40.06 -1.71 3.18
C SER A 152 -41.30 -0.83 2.97
N PRO A 153 -41.18 0.51 3.03
CA PRO A 153 -42.32 1.41 2.94
C PRO A 153 -42.86 1.48 1.50
N SER A 154 -44.19 1.38 1.37
CA SER A 154 -44.93 1.76 0.16
C SER A 154 -45.52 3.17 0.26
N SER A 155 -45.73 3.66 1.50
CA SER A 155 -46.23 5.00 1.81
C SER A 155 -45.65 5.50 3.12
N VAL A 156 -45.34 6.80 3.16
CA VAL A 156 -44.75 7.54 4.28
C VAL A 156 -45.56 8.83 4.45
N GLU A 157 -46.44 8.87 5.45
CA GLU A 157 -47.33 10.02 5.71
C GLU A 157 -46.84 10.79 6.94
N PHE A 158 -46.32 11.99 6.73
CA PHE A 158 -45.89 12.87 7.83
C PHE A 158 -47.08 13.38 8.64
N LEU A 159 -47.02 13.25 9.97
CA LEU A 159 -48.09 13.61 10.90
C LEU A 159 -47.75 14.79 11.83
N GLY A 160 -46.55 15.35 11.74
CA GLY A 160 -46.04 16.37 12.66
C GLY A 160 -44.81 15.86 13.42
N THR A 161 -44.34 16.63 14.41
CA THR A 161 -43.20 16.21 15.24
C THR A 161 -43.65 15.47 16.50
N TYR A 162 -42.72 14.83 17.21
CA TYR A 162 -43.03 14.13 18.45
C TYR A 162 -43.62 15.10 19.51
N GLN A 163 -43.21 16.37 19.50
CA GLN A 163 -43.81 17.40 20.36
C GLN A 163 -45.24 17.73 19.96
N ASP A 164 -45.54 17.82 18.66
CA ASP A 164 -46.91 18.06 18.16
C ASP A 164 -47.85 16.92 18.59
N GLN A 165 -47.32 15.69 18.66
CA GLN A 165 -48.04 14.50 19.10
C GLN A 165 -48.05 14.29 20.62
N GLY A 166 -47.44 15.19 21.40
CA GLY A 166 -47.41 15.11 22.87
C GLY A 166 -46.53 13.99 23.44
N LEU A 167 -45.57 13.49 22.65
CA LEU A 167 -44.66 12.42 23.06
C LEU A 167 -43.49 13.01 23.90
N PRO A 168 -42.96 12.26 24.89
CA PRO A 168 -41.85 12.73 25.71
C PRO A 168 -40.53 12.70 24.92
N ALA A 169 -39.59 13.60 25.24
CA ALA A 169 -38.27 13.62 24.61
C ALA A 169 -37.49 12.29 24.78
N SER A 170 -37.76 11.55 25.85
CA SER A 170 -37.18 10.23 26.09
C SER A 170 -37.46 9.22 24.97
N ILE A 171 -38.46 9.45 24.11
CA ILE A 171 -38.73 8.57 22.96
C ILE A 171 -37.59 8.56 21.94
N LEU A 172 -36.71 9.57 21.94
CA LEU A 172 -35.53 9.66 21.07
C LEU A 172 -34.27 9.09 21.74
N GLU A 173 -34.31 8.83 23.05
CA GLU A 173 -33.12 8.47 23.82
C GLU A 173 -32.83 6.96 23.73
N PRO A 174 -31.54 6.56 23.79
CA PRO A 174 -31.16 5.15 23.81
C PRO A 174 -31.46 4.50 25.17
N ARG A 175 -31.71 3.20 25.16
CA ARG A 175 -31.77 2.37 26.36
C ARG A 175 -30.37 1.99 26.81
N THR A 176 -30.03 2.21 28.09
CA THR A 176 -28.73 1.74 28.62
C THR A 176 -28.78 0.24 28.89
N VAL A 177 -27.82 -0.50 28.33
CA VAL A 177 -27.68 -1.97 28.46
C VAL A 177 -26.21 -2.35 28.68
N THR A 178 -25.97 -3.58 29.08
CA THR A 178 -24.63 -4.19 29.11
C THR A 178 -24.39 -5.03 27.84
N LEU A 179 -23.13 -5.36 27.54
CA LEU A 179 -22.84 -6.28 26.43
C LEU A 179 -23.44 -7.67 26.65
N ALA A 180 -23.48 -8.13 27.91
CA ALA A 180 -24.08 -9.41 28.27
C ALA A 180 -25.61 -9.47 28.03
N ASP A 181 -26.28 -8.32 28.01
CA ASP A 181 -27.71 -8.27 27.66
C ASP A 181 -27.94 -8.59 26.18
N LEU A 182 -26.98 -8.26 25.30
CA LEU A 182 -27.06 -8.46 23.85
C LEU A 182 -26.42 -9.77 23.42
N ASN A 183 -25.24 -10.10 23.94
CA ASN A 183 -24.46 -11.27 23.54
C ASN A 183 -23.92 -12.04 24.77
N GLN A 184 -24.04 -13.36 24.73
CA GLN A 184 -23.42 -14.28 25.68
C GLN A 184 -21.98 -14.62 25.24
N PRO A 185 -20.99 -14.61 26.15
CA PRO A 185 -19.65 -15.09 25.85
C PRO A 185 -19.63 -16.61 25.63
N THR A 186 -18.90 -17.08 24.62
CA THR A 186 -18.76 -18.53 24.32
C THR A 186 -17.32 -19.03 24.43
N GLY A 187 -16.34 -18.10 24.46
CA GLY A 187 -14.92 -18.39 24.58
C GLY A 187 -14.11 -17.10 24.72
N ASP A 188 -12.78 -17.21 24.63
CA ASP A 188 -11.90 -16.04 24.67
C ASP A 188 -12.15 -15.14 23.45
N ASN A 189 -12.62 -13.91 23.72
CA ASN A 189 -12.99 -12.92 22.69
C ASN A 189 -14.04 -13.43 21.68
N GLN A 190 -14.91 -14.36 22.08
CA GLN A 190 -16.00 -14.89 21.25
C GLN A 190 -17.36 -14.79 21.94
N GLY A 191 -18.41 -14.57 21.14
CA GLY A 191 -19.76 -14.48 21.65
C GLY A 191 -20.84 -14.80 20.62
N ARG A 192 -22.07 -14.92 21.13
CA ARG A 192 -23.30 -15.15 20.36
C ARG A 192 -24.47 -14.39 20.97
N ALA A 193 -25.52 -14.19 20.21
CA ALA A 193 -26.73 -13.48 20.62
C ALA A 193 -27.29 -14.07 21.91
N ASN A 194 -27.70 -13.19 22.81
CA ASN A 194 -28.44 -13.56 24.00
C ASN A 194 -29.92 -13.70 23.63
N TRP A 195 -30.33 -14.93 23.28
CA TRP A 195 -31.69 -15.21 22.82
C TRP A 195 -32.77 -14.90 23.87
N ASP A 196 -32.44 -14.97 25.16
CA ASP A 196 -33.38 -14.69 26.25
C ASP A 196 -33.87 -13.24 26.25
N ASN A 197 -33.03 -12.31 25.80
CA ASN A 197 -33.35 -10.89 25.70
C ASN A 197 -33.69 -10.44 24.25
N PHE A 198 -33.67 -11.37 23.29
CA PHE A 198 -33.73 -11.04 21.86
C PHE A 198 -34.95 -10.20 21.50
N ASN A 199 -36.15 -10.64 21.89
CA ASN A 199 -37.40 -9.91 21.59
C ASN A 199 -37.42 -8.48 22.13
N ALA A 200 -36.75 -8.23 23.26
CA ALA A 200 -36.72 -6.90 23.86
C ALA A 200 -35.69 -5.97 23.20
N LEU A 201 -34.54 -6.50 22.77
CA LEU A 201 -33.36 -5.70 22.43
C LEU A 201 -32.92 -5.78 20.97
N HIS A 202 -33.34 -6.78 20.18
CA HIS A 202 -33.02 -6.78 18.76
C HIS A 202 -33.67 -5.57 18.08
N GLN A 203 -32.88 -4.90 17.25
CA GLN A 203 -33.10 -3.60 16.61
C GLN A 203 -33.18 -2.38 17.54
N ASP A 204 -33.20 -2.55 18.86
CA ASP A 204 -33.36 -1.41 19.78
C ASP A 204 -32.18 -0.43 19.67
N PHE A 205 -32.46 0.83 19.98
CA PHE A 205 -31.46 1.88 20.09
C PHE A 205 -30.89 1.85 21.51
N VAL A 206 -29.65 1.39 21.62
CA VAL A 206 -29.02 1.06 22.90
C VAL A 206 -27.77 1.90 23.15
N ARG A 207 -27.39 2.04 24.42
CA ARG A 207 -26.15 2.65 24.89
C ARG A 207 -25.42 1.69 25.83
N ILE A 208 -24.13 1.49 25.58
CA ILE A 208 -23.21 0.67 26.37
C ILE A 208 -22.07 1.57 26.82
N GLU A 209 -21.68 1.49 28.09
CA GLU A 209 -20.69 2.39 28.69
C GLU A 209 -19.52 1.62 29.29
N GLY A 210 -18.32 2.20 29.21
CA GLY A 210 -17.14 1.69 29.90
C GLY A 210 -16.58 0.38 29.36
N VAL A 211 -16.79 0.08 28.08
CA VAL A 211 -16.27 -1.15 27.44
C VAL A 211 -14.95 -0.89 26.73
N GLN A 212 -14.13 -1.93 26.58
CA GLN A 212 -12.77 -1.80 26.04
C GLN A 212 -12.72 -2.24 24.57
N VAL A 213 -12.04 -1.46 23.74
CA VAL A 213 -11.65 -1.87 22.38
C VAL A 213 -10.56 -2.93 22.48
N PHE A 214 -10.79 -4.13 21.93
CA PHE A 214 -9.78 -5.19 21.95
C PHE A 214 -9.25 -5.56 20.56
N GLN A 215 -9.93 -5.13 19.49
CA GLN A 215 -9.47 -5.24 18.11
C GLN A 215 -9.87 -3.97 17.33
N SER A 216 -8.92 -3.35 16.64
CA SER A 216 -9.13 -2.14 15.83
C SER A 216 -7.85 -1.71 15.06
N PRO A 217 -7.96 -1.19 13.82
CA PRO A 217 -8.96 -1.51 12.80
C PRO A 217 -8.61 -2.82 12.06
N ASN A 218 -9.60 -3.49 11.46
CA ASN A 218 -9.26 -4.52 10.48
C ASN A 218 -8.78 -3.83 9.19
N ARG A 219 -7.48 -3.94 8.87
CA ARG A 219 -6.82 -3.20 7.77
C ARG A 219 -7.03 -3.81 6.38
N THR A 220 -7.88 -4.83 6.24
CA THR A 220 -7.96 -5.62 4.99
C THR A 220 -8.86 -5.01 3.91
N ASP A 221 -9.70 -4.00 4.21
CA ASP A 221 -10.72 -3.50 3.27
C ASP A 221 -11.03 -2.00 3.34
N ASP A 222 -10.11 -1.15 3.83
CA ASP A 222 -10.30 0.31 4.05
C ASP A 222 -11.48 0.68 4.98
N ARG A 223 -12.15 -0.30 5.60
CA ARG A 223 -13.28 -0.07 6.48
C ARG A 223 -12.83 0.00 7.94
N PRO A 224 -13.21 1.06 8.67
CA PRO A 224 -12.83 1.23 10.06
C PRO A 224 -13.68 0.33 10.98
N ASN A 225 -13.35 -0.96 11.02
CA ASN A 225 -14.00 -1.94 11.89
C ASN A 225 -13.37 -1.95 13.28
N TRP A 226 -14.15 -2.22 14.32
CA TRP A 226 -13.69 -2.36 15.70
C TRP A 226 -14.57 -3.32 16.50
N ALA A 227 -13.98 -3.97 17.50
CA ALA A 227 -14.67 -4.85 18.42
C ALA A 227 -14.43 -4.46 19.88
N LEU A 228 -15.50 -4.55 20.67
CA LEU A 228 -15.55 -4.16 22.07
C LEU A 228 -15.77 -5.39 22.94
N ARG A 229 -15.17 -5.37 24.12
CA ARG A 229 -15.37 -6.37 25.17
C ARG A 229 -15.69 -5.70 26.50
N ASP A 230 -16.51 -6.38 27.28
CA ASP A 230 -16.73 -6.07 28.68
C ASP A 230 -15.74 -6.91 29.51
N LEU A 231 -14.84 -6.25 30.24
CA LEU A 231 -13.82 -6.92 31.05
C LEU A 231 -14.40 -7.70 32.24
N SER A 232 -15.62 -7.38 32.67
CA SER A 232 -16.27 -8.01 33.82
C SER A 232 -17.03 -9.29 33.45
N THR A 233 -17.61 -9.32 32.24
CA THR A 233 -18.45 -10.44 31.76
C THR A 233 -17.81 -11.23 30.62
N SER A 234 -16.75 -10.72 30.00
CA SER A 234 -16.16 -11.21 28.74
C SER A 234 -17.10 -11.17 27.54
N ALA A 235 -18.28 -10.57 27.65
CA ALA A 235 -19.19 -10.39 26.52
C ALA A 235 -18.57 -9.47 25.46
N VAL A 236 -18.82 -9.76 24.19
CA VAL A 236 -18.23 -9.05 23.04
C VAL A 236 -19.29 -8.53 22.09
N ILE A 237 -18.93 -7.49 21.33
CA ILE A 237 -19.71 -6.97 20.22
C ILE A 237 -18.78 -6.37 19.16
N SER A 238 -19.16 -6.43 17.89
CA SER A 238 -18.50 -5.71 16.81
C SER A 238 -19.43 -4.67 16.21
N ASN A 239 -18.83 -3.67 15.56
CA ASN A 239 -19.60 -2.70 14.79
C ASN A 239 -20.18 -3.33 13.51
N ASP A 240 -21.28 -2.75 13.05
CA ASP A 240 -21.84 -2.96 11.71
C ASP A 240 -21.77 -1.64 10.94
N ASP A 241 -21.12 -1.64 9.78
CA ASP A 241 -20.73 -0.47 9.00
C ASP A 241 -21.88 0.02 8.08
N ILE A 242 -23.07 0.25 8.64
CA ILE A 242 -24.24 0.71 7.87
C ILE A 242 -24.20 2.24 7.69
N SER A 243 -23.71 2.97 8.69
CA SER A 243 -23.68 4.43 8.69
C SER A 243 -22.49 4.99 7.89
N LEU A 244 -22.72 6.04 7.12
CA LEU A 244 -21.70 6.82 6.43
C LEU A 244 -20.72 7.52 7.39
N GLN A 245 -21.12 7.77 8.65
CA GLN A 245 -20.23 8.36 9.65
C GLN A 245 -19.11 7.42 10.07
N TYR A 246 -19.30 6.12 9.89
CA TYR A 246 -18.37 5.07 10.29
C TYR A 246 -17.83 4.29 9.09
N ARG A 247 -17.69 4.99 7.94
CA ARG A 247 -17.21 4.42 6.68
C ARG A 247 -16.24 5.35 5.96
N ASN A 248 -15.12 4.77 5.50
CA ASN A 248 -14.08 5.50 4.77
C ASN A 248 -14.01 5.17 3.28
N ASP A 249 -14.87 4.25 2.82
CA ASP A 249 -14.89 3.69 1.47
C ASP A 249 -16.14 4.14 0.67
N ARG A 250 -16.74 5.29 1.01
CA ARG A 250 -17.99 5.82 0.40
C ARG A 250 -17.81 7.19 -0.23
N THR A 251 -16.78 7.31 -1.06
CA THR A 251 -16.56 8.48 -1.91
C THR A 251 -17.53 8.56 -3.10
N ASP A 252 -18.30 7.50 -3.35
CA ASP A 252 -19.25 7.35 -4.45
C ASP A 252 -20.66 7.91 -4.15
N TYR A 253 -20.97 8.24 -2.89
CA TYR A 253 -22.29 8.71 -2.49
C TYR A 253 -22.58 10.17 -2.91
N PRO A 254 -23.84 10.53 -3.19
CA PRO A 254 -24.23 11.91 -3.50
C PRO A 254 -23.90 12.90 -2.39
N SER A 255 -23.65 14.16 -2.74
CA SER A 255 -23.23 15.22 -1.81
C SER A 255 -24.30 15.65 -0.80
N ASP A 256 -25.56 15.27 -1.00
CA ASP A 256 -26.66 15.50 -0.06
C ASP A 256 -26.81 14.40 1.00
N PHE A 257 -25.91 13.42 1.01
CA PHE A 257 -25.70 12.45 2.09
C PHE A 257 -24.52 12.88 2.99
N ASN A 258 -24.49 12.38 4.22
CA ASN A 258 -23.54 12.83 5.24
C ASN A 258 -22.28 11.93 5.27
N ALA A 259 -21.53 11.84 4.17
CA ALA A 259 -20.28 11.07 4.11
C ALA A 259 -19.08 11.88 4.62
N THR A 260 -18.30 11.31 5.56
CA THR A 260 -17.10 11.94 6.14
C THR A 260 -15.80 11.44 5.51
N ASN A 261 -15.70 10.13 5.25
CA ASN A 261 -14.53 9.45 4.68
C ASN A 261 -13.19 9.63 5.43
N ASP A 262 -13.20 10.09 6.68
CA ASP A 262 -12.02 10.33 7.51
C ASP A 262 -12.15 9.81 8.95
N PHE A 263 -13.11 8.92 9.21
CA PHE A 263 -13.33 8.35 10.53
C PHE A 263 -12.14 7.50 10.98
N ILE A 264 -11.65 7.76 12.20
CA ILE A 264 -10.55 7.01 12.82
C ILE A 264 -11.12 6.11 13.91
N ALA A 265 -11.02 4.80 13.70
CA ALA A 265 -11.43 3.81 14.70
C ALA A 265 -10.63 3.99 16.01
N PRO A 266 -11.25 3.80 17.18
CA PRO A 266 -10.57 3.96 18.44
C PRO A 266 -9.44 2.93 18.59
N PRO A 267 -8.28 3.27 19.19
CA PRO A 267 -7.15 2.35 19.30
C PRO A 267 -7.46 1.17 20.25
N VAL A 268 -6.82 0.02 20.02
CA VAL A 268 -6.88 -1.13 20.94
C VAL A 268 -6.44 -0.70 22.35
N GLY A 269 -7.20 -1.11 23.36
CA GLY A 269 -7.00 -0.73 24.76
C GLY A 269 -7.76 0.53 25.20
N ALA A 270 -8.35 1.28 24.26
CA ALA A 270 -9.21 2.41 24.59
C ALA A 270 -10.48 1.96 25.32
N THR A 271 -10.94 2.76 26.28
CA THR A 271 -12.27 2.62 26.89
C THR A 271 -13.23 3.55 26.17
N VAL A 272 -14.38 3.03 25.78
CA VAL A 272 -15.38 3.75 24.99
C VAL A 272 -16.77 3.64 25.61
N ASN A 273 -17.57 4.68 25.39
CA ASN A 273 -19.01 4.60 25.45
C ASN A 273 -19.52 4.58 24.01
N VAL A 274 -20.46 3.69 23.72
CA VAL A 274 -21.03 3.55 22.38
C VAL A 274 -22.55 3.48 22.48
N GLN A 275 -23.22 4.13 21.54
CA GLN A 275 -24.65 3.95 21.31
C GLN A 275 -24.91 3.62 19.84
N GLY A 276 -26.07 3.05 19.55
CA GLY A 276 -26.40 2.60 18.20
C GLY A 276 -27.49 1.54 18.19
N PHE A 277 -27.78 1.01 17.01
CA PHE A 277 -28.83 0.01 16.81
C PHE A 277 -28.29 -1.41 16.93
N ALA A 278 -28.92 -2.24 17.75
CA ALA A 278 -28.51 -3.61 18.01
C ALA A 278 -29.05 -4.57 16.93
N LEU A 279 -28.25 -5.01 15.96
CA LEU A 279 -28.74 -5.77 14.81
C LEU A 279 -28.15 -7.18 14.74
N LEU A 280 -29.00 -8.19 14.57
CA LEU A 280 -28.57 -9.52 14.19
C LEU A 280 -28.18 -9.53 12.70
N ARG A 281 -26.92 -9.86 12.40
CA ARG A 281 -26.36 -9.84 11.04
C ARG A 281 -25.59 -11.11 10.75
N SER A 282 -25.84 -11.72 9.59
CA SER A 282 -25.31 -13.06 9.28
C SER A 282 -24.14 -13.11 8.30
N SER A 283 -23.75 -11.99 7.70
CA SER A 283 -22.83 -11.98 6.53
C SER A 283 -21.53 -11.20 6.72
N PHE A 284 -21.37 -10.50 7.85
CA PHE A 284 -20.22 -9.65 8.09
C PHE A 284 -19.69 -9.99 9.48
N ASP A 285 -18.46 -10.49 9.60
CA ASP A 285 -17.77 -10.69 10.88
C ASP A 285 -16.27 -10.52 10.63
N PRO A 286 -15.80 -9.27 10.49
CA PRO A 286 -14.42 -8.99 10.07
C PRO A 286 -13.38 -9.51 11.07
N PHE A 287 -13.79 -9.81 12.30
CA PHE A 287 -12.88 -10.24 13.36
C PHE A 287 -13.02 -11.71 13.74
N GLY A 288 -14.03 -12.42 13.21
CA GLY A 288 -14.31 -13.81 13.58
C GLY A 288 -14.68 -13.97 15.05
N ILE A 289 -15.36 -12.97 15.64
CA ILE A 289 -15.73 -12.99 17.06
C ILE A 289 -17.07 -13.67 17.31
N GLY A 290 -17.87 -13.88 16.26
CA GLY A 290 -19.15 -14.56 16.38
C GLY A 290 -18.98 -16.08 16.39
N ASP A 291 -19.63 -16.74 17.34
CA ASP A 291 -19.56 -18.19 17.53
C ASP A 291 -20.97 -18.81 17.60
N PRO A 292 -21.58 -19.15 16.45
CA PRO A 292 -21.09 -18.90 15.09
C PRO A 292 -21.41 -17.47 14.60
N ALA A 293 -20.66 -16.98 13.61
CA ALA A 293 -20.78 -15.61 13.05
C ALA A 293 -22.22 -15.20 12.67
N VAL A 294 -23.06 -16.16 12.28
CA VAL A 294 -24.45 -15.93 11.89
C VAL A 294 -25.38 -15.54 13.04
N ALA A 295 -24.95 -15.78 14.27
CA ALA A 295 -25.73 -15.64 15.48
C ALA A 295 -25.21 -14.51 16.38
N LEU A 296 -24.53 -13.48 15.87
CA LEU A 296 -24.01 -12.38 16.68
C LEU A 296 -24.86 -11.11 16.54
N ILE A 297 -25.30 -10.52 17.67
CA ILE A 297 -25.85 -9.15 17.64
C ILE A 297 -24.69 -8.17 17.55
N LYS A 298 -24.79 -7.25 16.60
CA LYS A 298 -23.83 -6.17 16.38
C LYS A 298 -24.40 -4.83 16.79
N ILE A 299 -23.54 -3.83 16.94
CA ILE A 299 -23.96 -2.46 17.16
C ILE A 299 -23.74 -1.62 15.90
N THR A 300 -24.73 -0.81 15.56
CA THR A 300 -24.67 0.14 14.44
C THR A 300 -24.75 1.56 14.97
N PRO A 301 -23.62 2.21 15.32
CA PRO A 301 -23.58 3.64 15.54
C PRO A 301 -24.02 4.39 14.27
N TRP A 302 -24.68 5.52 14.45
CA TRP A 302 -25.36 6.23 13.38
C TRP A 302 -24.83 7.64 13.16
N GLU A 303 -24.62 8.39 14.24
CA GLU A 303 -24.11 9.77 14.25
C GLU A 303 -22.68 9.83 14.82
N ASP A 304 -21.89 10.86 14.50
CA ASP A 304 -20.50 11.01 14.99
C ASP A 304 -20.38 10.92 16.52
N ALA A 305 -21.40 11.42 17.23
CA ALA A 305 -21.45 11.43 18.69
C ALA A 305 -21.72 10.06 19.32
N ASP A 306 -22.03 9.04 18.51
CA ASP A 306 -22.45 7.73 18.99
C ASP A 306 -21.28 6.87 19.50
N LEU A 307 -20.03 7.27 19.25
CA LEU A 307 -18.84 6.61 19.78
C LEU A 307 -17.94 7.64 20.47
N VAL A 308 -17.80 7.50 21.78
CA VAL A 308 -16.99 8.41 22.61
C VAL A 308 -15.86 7.63 23.24
N VAL A 309 -14.62 7.97 22.88
CA VAL A 309 -13.43 7.51 23.60
C VAL A 309 -13.35 8.26 24.92
N THR A 310 -13.58 7.57 26.02
CA THR A 310 -13.54 8.15 27.36
C THR A 310 -12.14 8.13 27.94
N GLN A 311 -11.32 7.15 27.52
CA GLN A 311 -9.92 7.02 27.92
C GLN A 311 -9.13 6.29 26.83
N SER A 312 -7.91 6.75 26.56
CA SER A 312 -7.01 6.13 25.57
C SER A 312 -5.86 5.34 26.23
N PRO A 313 -5.29 4.33 25.55
CA PRO A 313 -4.03 3.73 25.98
C PRO A 313 -2.88 4.76 25.89
N PRO A 314 -1.70 4.49 26.49
CA PRO A 314 -0.56 5.38 26.39
C PRO A 314 -0.18 5.71 24.95
N ASN A 315 0.11 6.96 24.63
CA ASN A 315 0.64 7.34 23.33
C ASN A 315 2.17 7.25 23.35
N ILE A 316 2.77 6.53 22.39
CA ILE A 316 4.23 6.45 22.20
C ILE A 316 4.58 7.15 20.89
N SER A 317 5.46 8.13 20.95
CA SER A 317 5.83 8.97 19.79
C SER A 317 7.27 9.47 19.89
N ASN A 318 7.77 10.14 18.84
CA ASN A 318 9.09 10.79 18.81
C ASN A 318 10.22 9.85 19.25
N ILE A 319 10.28 8.65 18.67
CA ILE A 319 11.37 7.70 18.92
C ILE A 319 12.62 8.26 18.25
N GLU A 320 13.67 8.54 19.03
CA GLU A 320 14.95 9.00 18.49
C GLU A 320 15.93 7.82 18.39
N LEU A 321 16.37 7.56 17.16
CA LEU A 321 17.45 6.62 16.88
C LEU A 321 18.82 7.28 17.14
N PRO A 322 19.89 6.48 17.28
CA PRO A 322 21.24 7.03 17.46
C PRO A 322 21.61 8.02 16.35
N SER A 323 22.06 9.21 16.72
CA SER A 323 22.46 10.26 15.77
C SER A 323 23.87 10.08 15.18
N THR A 324 24.57 9.04 15.62
CA THR A 324 25.89 8.63 15.14
C THR A 324 25.93 7.11 15.03
N ILE A 325 26.78 6.57 14.18
CA ILE A 325 26.99 5.13 14.04
C ILE A 325 27.38 4.51 15.41
N PRO A 326 26.55 3.63 15.97
CA PRO A 326 26.86 2.96 17.22
C PRO A 326 28.08 2.05 17.11
N GLY A 327 29.05 2.24 18.01
CA GLY A 327 30.19 1.33 18.18
C GLY A 327 29.96 0.30 19.29
N ASN A 328 31.04 -0.13 19.95
CA ASN A 328 30.98 -1.13 21.03
C ASN A 328 30.59 -0.55 22.41
N ASN A 329 29.58 0.31 22.45
CA ASN A 329 29.07 0.90 23.69
C ASN A 329 27.57 0.64 23.80
N PRO A 330 26.99 0.68 25.02
CA PRO A 330 25.54 0.71 25.19
C PRO A 330 24.92 1.86 24.38
N VAL A 331 23.72 1.62 23.87
CA VAL A 331 22.97 2.56 23.04
C VAL A 331 21.73 3.04 23.80
N THR A 332 21.56 4.35 23.89
CA THR A 332 20.36 4.95 24.48
C THR A 332 19.35 5.27 23.39
N ILE A 333 18.15 4.70 23.50
CA ILE A 333 16.96 5.09 22.72
C ILE A 333 16.11 6.02 23.57
N THR A 334 15.53 7.05 22.97
CA THR A 334 14.57 7.93 23.63
C THR A 334 13.21 7.86 22.93
N ALA A 335 12.14 8.07 23.69
CA ALA A 335 10.79 8.21 23.16
C ALA A 335 9.93 9.11 24.06
N SER A 336 8.93 9.76 23.48
CA SER A 336 7.89 10.47 24.23
C SER A 336 6.73 9.52 24.53
N ILE A 337 6.39 9.34 25.81
CA ILE A 337 5.34 8.43 26.27
C ILE A 337 4.40 9.15 27.22
N VAL A 338 3.15 9.31 26.77
CA VAL A 338 2.13 10.11 27.45
C VAL A 338 0.92 9.22 27.77
N PRO A 339 0.57 8.99 29.05
CA PRO A 339 -0.70 8.34 29.39
C PRO A 339 -1.88 9.29 29.13
N ASP A 340 -3.08 8.73 29.02
CA ASP A 340 -4.31 9.52 29.12
C ASP A 340 -4.31 10.37 30.41
N GLN A 341 -4.93 11.56 30.36
CA GLN A 341 -4.95 12.50 31.49
C GLN A 341 -5.51 11.91 32.79
N THR A 342 -6.35 10.88 32.68
CA THR A 342 -6.99 10.22 33.81
C THR A 342 -6.24 8.98 34.30
N ARG A 343 -5.17 8.57 33.62
CA ARG A 343 -4.42 7.33 33.88
C ARG A 343 -2.96 7.63 34.24
N SER A 344 -2.30 6.66 34.87
CA SER A 344 -0.85 6.72 35.10
C SER A 344 -0.15 5.52 34.48
N LEU A 345 1.11 5.66 34.09
CA LEU A 345 1.90 4.54 33.57
C LEU A 345 2.26 3.57 34.70
N THR A 346 2.11 2.27 34.45
CA THR A 346 2.49 1.18 35.36
C THR A 346 3.75 0.47 34.93
N SER A 347 3.99 0.33 33.63
CA SER A 347 5.23 -0.20 33.08
C SER A 347 5.58 0.44 31.75
N VAL A 348 6.87 0.65 31.54
CA VAL A 348 7.44 1.08 30.26
C VAL A 348 8.67 0.21 29.99
N SER A 349 8.74 -0.43 28.84
CA SER A 349 9.84 -1.31 28.47
C SER A 349 10.16 -1.24 26.97
N LEU A 350 11.39 -1.63 26.64
CA LEU A 350 11.83 -1.85 25.27
C LEU A 350 12.31 -3.29 25.16
N ASP A 351 11.70 -4.05 24.25
CA ASP A 351 12.12 -5.39 23.90
C ASP A 351 12.94 -5.34 22.62
N TYR A 352 14.09 -6.00 22.61
CA TYR A 352 14.99 -6.02 21.46
C TYR A 352 15.49 -7.42 21.12
N SER A 353 15.83 -7.60 19.85
CA SER A 353 16.50 -8.76 19.30
C SER A 353 17.63 -8.31 18.36
N THR A 354 18.51 -9.23 17.99
CA THR A 354 19.63 -8.96 17.10
C THR A 354 19.77 -10.00 16.00
N SER A 355 20.37 -9.62 14.88
CA SER A 355 20.71 -10.56 13.79
C SER A 355 21.67 -11.67 14.22
N GLY A 356 22.42 -11.47 15.32
CA GLY A 356 23.28 -12.48 15.95
C GLY A 356 22.57 -13.43 16.91
N GLY A 357 21.24 -13.30 17.08
CA GLY A 357 20.42 -14.16 17.94
C GLY A 357 20.40 -13.77 19.43
N ALA A 358 21.04 -12.67 19.82
CA ALA A 358 20.86 -12.09 21.15
C ALA A 358 19.49 -11.36 21.24
N SER A 359 18.85 -11.43 22.40
CA SER A 359 17.59 -10.72 22.67
C SER A 359 17.51 -10.33 24.14
N GLY A 360 16.73 -9.30 24.46
CA GLY A 360 16.52 -8.86 25.83
C GLY A 360 15.38 -7.86 25.97
N SER A 361 15.14 -7.46 27.21
CA SER A 361 14.17 -6.43 27.58
C SER A 361 14.84 -5.45 28.53
N VAL A 362 14.62 -4.16 28.33
CA VAL A 362 15.13 -3.09 29.19
C VAL A 362 13.98 -2.24 29.70
N ALA A 363 13.99 -1.93 30.99
CA ALA A 363 13.00 -1.04 31.58
C ALA A 363 13.27 0.41 31.16
N GLY A 364 12.22 1.15 30.84
CA GLY A 364 12.30 2.58 30.56
C GLY A 364 12.60 3.37 31.83
N VAL A 365 13.42 4.40 31.70
CA VAL A 365 13.71 5.39 32.75
C VAL A 365 13.08 6.72 32.36
N ASP A 366 12.20 7.24 33.22
CA ASP A 366 11.57 8.56 33.06
C ASP A 366 12.63 9.67 33.21
N ALA A 367 12.86 10.42 32.13
CA ALA A 367 13.76 11.56 32.07
C ALA A 367 13.04 12.91 32.28
N GLY A 368 11.73 12.89 32.53
CA GLY A 368 10.87 14.06 32.66
C GLY A 368 10.39 14.62 31.32
N ASN A 369 9.39 15.51 31.37
CA ASN A 369 8.74 16.10 30.18
C ASN A 369 8.28 15.03 29.18
N ASP A 370 7.62 13.99 29.69
CA ASP A 370 7.11 12.84 28.93
C ASP A 370 8.19 12.04 28.18
N THR A 371 9.48 12.29 28.45
CA THR A 371 10.59 11.64 27.75
C THR A 371 11.07 10.43 28.54
N TRP A 372 11.20 9.29 27.87
CA TRP A 372 11.67 8.03 28.42
C TRP A 372 12.93 7.59 27.71
N THR A 373 13.88 7.05 28.47
CA THR A 373 15.16 6.54 27.97
C THR A 373 15.28 5.05 28.19
N PHE A 374 15.88 4.35 27.22
CA PHE A 374 16.12 2.91 27.24
C PHE A 374 17.58 2.64 26.90
N GLU A 375 18.32 1.99 27.81
CA GLU A 375 19.73 1.67 27.59
C GLU A 375 19.86 0.21 27.13
N ILE A 376 20.06 0.01 25.84
CA ILE A 376 20.36 -1.30 25.25
C ILE A 376 21.85 -1.59 25.47
N PRO A 377 22.24 -2.73 26.05
CA PRO A 377 23.65 -3.10 26.24
C PRO A 377 24.44 -3.11 24.93
N ALA A 378 25.76 -2.99 25.01
CA ALA A 378 26.64 -3.10 23.85
C ALA A 378 26.40 -4.42 23.09
N GLN A 379 26.29 -4.34 21.76
CA GLN A 379 26.04 -5.48 20.89
C GLN A 379 27.28 -5.80 20.03
N ALA A 380 27.26 -6.96 19.40
CA ALA A 380 28.34 -7.39 18.52
C ALA A 380 28.47 -6.50 17.28
N ASP A 381 29.68 -6.42 16.74
CA ASP A 381 29.93 -5.72 15.48
C ASP A 381 29.04 -6.25 14.34
N ARG A 382 28.61 -5.36 13.46
CA ARG A 382 27.71 -5.61 12.31
C ARG A 382 26.35 -6.23 12.67
N SER A 383 25.95 -6.19 13.93
CA SER A 383 24.60 -6.62 14.31
C SER A 383 23.56 -5.55 13.94
N PHE A 384 22.42 -6.01 13.45
CA PHE A 384 21.19 -5.24 13.50
C PHE A 384 20.58 -5.44 14.87
N VAL A 385 20.13 -4.35 15.49
CA VAL A 385 19.30 -4.37 16.70
C VAL A 385 17.91 -3.95 16.28
N ILE A 386 16.93 -4.84 16.47
CA ILE A 386 15.52 -4.63 16.15
C ILE A 386 14.76 -4.55 17.46
N PHE A 387 13.91 -3.54 17.65
CA PHE A 387 13.23 -3.32 18.92
C PHE A 387 11.82 -2.74 18.80
N THR A 388 11.02 -2.96 19.83
CA THR A 388 9.72 -2.33 20.06
C THR A 388 9.66 -1.71 21.44
N ILE A 389 8.95 -0.59 21.58
CA ILE A 389 8.68 0.04 22.88
C ILE A 389 7.24 -0.27 23.27
N SER A 390 7.04 -0.71 24.51
CA SER A 390 5.72 -0.97 25.09
C SER A 390 5.49 -0.12 26.34
N ALA A 391 4.28 0.40 26.48
CA ALA A 391 3.84 1.15 27.65
C ALA A 391 2.46 0.65 28.11
N THR A 392 2.34 0.39 29.41
CA THR A 392 1.11 -0.07 30.06
C THR A 392 0.63 0.98 31.05
N ASP A 393 -0.66 1.26 31.08
CA ASP A 393 -1.26 2.19 32.04
C ASP A 393 -1.85 1.50 33.29
N SER A 394 -2.49 2.29 34.16
CA SER A 394 -3.10 1.86 35.42
C SER A 394 -4.33 0.97 35.25
N GLU A 395 -4.93 0.97 34.06
CA GLU A 395 -6.08 0.13 33.69
C GLU A 395 -5.64 -1.12 32.90
N GLY A 396 -4.33 -1.30 32.70
CA GLY A 396 -3.76 -2.42 31.96
C GLY A 396 -3.86 -2.30 30.44
N ALA A 397 -4.22 -1.12 29.90
CA ALA A 397 -4.16 -0.90 28.46
C ALA A 397 -2.69 -0.74 28.02
N VAL A 398 -2.34 -1.38 26.91
CA VAL A 398 -0.97 -1.46 26.41
C VAL A 398 -0.90 -0.83 25.01
N SER A 399 0.11 0.01 24.81
CA SER A 399 0.53 0.45 23.47
C SER A 399 1.91 -0.10 23.17
N THR A 400 2.10 -0.59 21.95
CA THR A 400 3.38 -1.10 21.44
C THR A 400 3.68 -0.48 20.09
N THR A 401 4.92 -0.03 19.90
CA THR A 401 5.35 0.53 18.61
C THR A 401 5.52 -0.55 17.55
N VAL A 402 5.54 -0.16 16.28
CA VAL A 402 6.12 -1.01 15.24
C VAL A 402 7.60 -1.27 15.51
N GLU A 403 8.19 -2.26 14.84
CA GLU A 403 9.62 -2.54 14.93
C GLU A 403 10.44 -1.34 14.41
N ASN A 404 11.44 -0.96 15.19
CA ASN A 404 12.46 0.00 14.82
C ASN A 404 13.82 -0.72 14.82
N SER A 405 14.81 -0.18 14.09
CA SER A 405 16.13 -0.80 14.09
C SER A 405 17.27 0.20 13.96
N TYR A 406 18.46 -0.24 14.38
CA TYR A 406 19.74 0.41 14.09
C TYR A 406 20.83 -0.64 13.87
N ARG A 407 21.94 -0.22 13.26
CA ARG A 407 23.10 -1.09 12.99
C ARG A 407 24.29 -0.69 13.85
N VAL A 408 25.03 -1.67 14.36
CA VAL A 408 26.28 -1.47 15.12
C VAL A 408 27.49 -1.69 14.22
N LEU A 409 28.44 -0.75 14.20
CA LEU A 409 29.70 -0.85 13.46
C LEU A 409 30.86 -0.30 14.31
N PHE A 410 31.80 -1.15 14.67
CA PHE A 410 32.90 -0.77 15.57
C PHE A 410 33.90 0.18 14.90
N ASP A 411 34.15 -0.03 13.61
CA ASP A 411 35.12 0.73 12.82
C ASP A 411 34.44 1.77 11.92
N GLY A 412 33.13 2.02 12.11
CA GLY A 412 32.33 2.84 11.20
C GLY A 412 32.00 2.12 9.88
N ILE A 413 31.62 2.89 8.86
CA ILE A 413 31.32 2.35 7.53
C ILE A 413 32.64 2.05 6.80
N THR A 414 32.84 0.78 6.48
CA THR A 414 34.05 0.28 5.78
C THR A 414 33.73 -0.56 4.56
N ALA A 415 32.47 -0.99 4.40
CA ALA A 415 31.97 -1.72 3.25
C ALA A 415 30.64 -1.14 2.78
N VAL A 416 30.34 -1.28 1.49
CA VAL A 416 29.05 -0.88 0.90
C VAL A 416 27.89 -1.61 1.60
N ARG A 417 28.10 -2.88 1.97
CA ARG A 417 27.12 -3.67 2.70
C ARG A 417 26.71 -3.01 4.03
N ASP A 418 27.62 -2.29 4.69
CA ASP A 418 27.33 -1.62 5.95
C ASP A 418 26.17 -0.60 5.76
N ILE A 419 26.10 0.02 4.58
CA ILE A 419 25.08 1.00 4.16
C ILE A 419 23.85 0.32 3.55
N GLN A 420 24.07 -0.64 2.65
CA GLN A 420 23.02 -1.16 1.77
C GLN A 420 22.12 -2.22 2.43
N GLU A 421 22.70 -3.12 3.22
CA GLU A 421 21.94 -4.21 3.81
C GLU A 421 20.94 -3.66 4.86
N PRO A 422 19.63 -3.91 4.72
CA PRO A 422 18.63 -3.47 5.67
C PRO A 422 18.47 -4.46 6.83
N ALA A 423 17.83 -4.01 7.90
CA ALA A 423 17.34 -4.93 8.93
C ALA A 423 16.26 -5.85 8.36
N ALA A 424 16.08 -7.04 8.95
CA ALA A 424 15.00 -7.94 8.56
C ALA A 424 13.63 -7.24 8.60
N GLY A 425 12.84 -7.38 7.54
CA GLY A 425 11.53 -6.72 7.41
C GLY A 425 11.58 -5.25 6.98
N SER A 426 12.76 -4.70 6.70
CA SER A 426 12.98 -3.37 6.12
C SER A 426 13.56 -3.50 4.71
N SER A 427 13.32 -2.49 3.88
CA SER A 427 14.02 -2.27 2.60
C SER A 427 14.84 -0.97 2.57
N SER A 428 14.88 -0.21 3.66
CA SER A 428 15.68 1.00 3.74
C SER A 428 17.01 0.76 4.45
N SER A 429 18.03 1.48 3.99
CA SER A 429 19.32 1.61 4.63
C SER A 429 19.16 1.95 6.12
N PRO A 430 19.94 1.31 7.02
CA PRO A 430 19.97 1.63 8.44
C PRO A 430 20.50 3.05 8.76
N PHE A 431 20.97 3.79 7.75
CA PHE A 431 21.59 5.09 7.90
C PHE A 431 20.92 6.20 7.08
N ASP A 432 19.66 6.04 6.62
CA ASP A 432 18.96 7.10 5.88
C ASP A 432 19.04 8.45 6.63
N ARG A 433 19.43 9.51 5.89
CA ARG A 433 19.62 10.89 6.34
C ARG A 433 20.79 11.10 7.31
N LEU A 434 21.61 10.09 7.54
CA LEU A 434 22.84 10.24 8.32
C LEU A 434 23.94 10.81 7.44
N VAL A 435 24.60 11.86 7.93
CA VAL A 435 25.90 12.29 7.43
C VAL A 435 26.97 11.57 8.25
N ALA A 436 27.74 10.71 7.60
CA ALA A 436 28.71 9.86 8.27
C ALA A 436 30.10 9.99 7.65
N ASP A 437 31.11 10.00 8.52
CA ASP A 437 32.47 9.70 8.14
C ASP A 437 32.59 8.20 7.81
N MET A 438 33.38 7.87 6.80
CA MET A 438 33.57 6.50 6.32
C MET A 438 35.00 6.28 5.82
N ASP A 439 35.43 5.02 5.78
CA ASP A 439 36.66 4.59 5.12
C ASP A 439 36.28 3.55 4.06
N LEU A 440 35.57 4.02 3.03
CA LEU A 440 34.92 3.18 2.04
C LEU A 440 35.66 3.24 0.70
N GLU A 441 36.40 2.20 0.36
CA GLU A 441 37.04 2.06 -0.95
C GLU A 441 36.10 1.36 -1.94
N VAL A 442 35.82 2.02 -3.07
CA VAL A 442 34.97 1.48 -4.15
C VAL A 442 35.61 1.68 -5.51
N THR A 443 35.38 0.71 -6.41
CA THR A 443 35.67 0.81 -7.83
C THR A 443 34.50 1.49 -8.53
N VAL A 444 34.78 2.52 -9.33
CA VAL A 444 33.78 3.22 -10.14
C VAL A 444 33.39 2.33 -11.32
N MET A 445 32.14 1.89 -11.36
CA MET A 445 31.64 0.86 -12.29
C MET A 445 31.13 1.43 -13.61
N THR A 446 30.67 2.67 -13.62
CA THR A 446 30.14 3.36 -14.79
C THR A 446 30.90 4.67 -15.02
N ASP A 447 30.93 5.17 -16.26
CA ASP A 447 31.56 6.46 -16.55
C ASP A 447 30.79 7.59 -15.84
N PRO A 448 31.41 8.33 -14.89
CA PRO A 448 30.74 9.39 -14.15
C PRO A 448 30.11 10.48 -15.03
N ALA A 449 30.61 10.68 -16.25
CA ALA A 449 30.07 11.67 -17.18
C ALA A 449 28.69 11.30 -17.74
N THR A 450 28.28 10.04 -17.63
CA THR A 450 27.02 9.54 -18.21
C THR A 450 25.77 9.98 -17.45
N GLY A 451 25.90 10.30 -16.16
CA GLY A 451 24.78 10.63 -15.27
C GLY A 451 24.36 9.48 -14.34
N VAL A 452 24.74 8.24 -14.68
CA VAL A 452 24.57 7.03 -13.85
C VAL A 452 25.92 6.69 -13.24
N ILE A 453 26.04 6.72 -11.91
CA ILE A 453 27.32 6.49 -11.22
C ILE A 453 27.17 5.34 -10.24
N GLY A 454 27.33 4.11 -10.75
CA GLY A 454 27.45 2.92 -9.92
C GLY A 454 28.88 2.77 -9.40
N ALA A 455 29.04 2.35 -8.15
CA ALA A 455 30.32 1.99 -7.57
C ALA A 455 30.20 0.69 -6.77
N GLN A 456 31.28 -0.09 -6.70
CA GLN A 456 31.27 -1.38 -6.02
C GLN A 456 32.53 -1.61 -5.17
N ASP A 457 32.39 -2.28 -4.03
CA ASP A 457 33.52 -2.78 -3.22
C ASP A 457 33.79 -4.29 -3.43
N GLY A 458 32.98 -4.96 -4.23
CA GLY A 458 33.07 -6.39 -4.48
C GLY A 458 31.95 -6.92 -5.40
N THR A 459 31.77 -8.24 -5.41
CA THR A 459 30.76 -8.95 -6.22
C THR A 459 29.76 -9.75 -5.40
N SER A 460 29.84 -9.69 -4.07
CA SER A 460 28.83 -10.31 -3.21
C SER A 460 27.56 -9.44 -3.24
N PRO A 461 26.38 -9.97 -2.86
CA PRO A 461 25.21 -9.12 -2.63
C PRO A 461 25.56 -7.95 -1.69
N TRP A 462 24.89 -6.81 -1.88
CA TRP A 462 25.10 -5.58 -1.11
C TRP A 462 26.48 -4.94 -1.27
N SER A 463 27.20 -5.23 -2.37
CA SER A 463 28.50 -4.60 -2.66
C SER A 463 28.40 -3.38 -3.57
N GLY A 464 27.19 -2.96 -3.97
CA GLY A 464 26.94 -1.94 -4.98
C GLY A 464 26.23 -0.73 -4.40
N ILE A 465 26.65 0.46 -4.80
CA ILE A 465 26.07 1.72 -4.29
C ILE A 465 25.99 2.75 -5.41
N ILE A 466 24.93 3.53 -5.39
CA ILE A 466 24.77 4.68 -6.28
C ILE A 466 25.45 5.90 -5.66
N LEU A 467 26.28 6.56 -6.45
CA LEU A 467 26.82 7.87 -6.12
C LEU A 467 25.99 8.93 -6.84
N SER A 468 25.46 9.88 -6.10
CA SER A 468 24.63 10.92 -6.69
C SER A 468 25.42 11.75 -7.70
N SER A 469 24.84 11.98 -8.88
CA SER A 469 25.42 12.82 -9.93
C SER A 469 25.15 14.31 -9.74
N PHE A 470 24.40 14.69 -8.68
CA PHE A 470 24.18 16.10 -8.35
C PHE A 470 25.49 16.79 -7.96
N ASN A 471 25.83 17.89 -8.64
CA ASN A 471 27.14 18.56 -8.53
C ASN A 471 28.36 17.65 -8.78
N ASN A 472 28.18 16.53 -9.49
CA ASN A 472 29.12 15.44 -9.77
C ASN A 472 30.61 15.80 -9.56
N PRO A 473 31.16 15.58 -8.35
CA PRO A 473 32.53 15.95 -8.04
C PRO A 473 33.56 15.01 -8.69
N LEU A 474 33.15 13.81 -9.11
CA LEU A 474 34.01 12.82 -9.77
C LEU A 474 34.47 13.29 -11.14
N THR A 475 33.54 13.79 -11.96
CA THR A 475 33.87 14.32 -13.30
C THR A 475 34.81 15.52 -13.19
N ALA A 476 34.60 16.40 -12.20
CA ALA A 476 35.47 17.56 -11.97
C ALA A 476 36.89 17.16 -11.53
N ALA A 477 37.02 16.03 -10.82
CA ALA A 477 38.30 15.45 -10.41
C ALA A 477 38.97 14.58 -11.50
N GLY A 478 38.29 14.36 -12.64
CA GLY A 478 38.80 13.52 -13.73
C GLY A 478 38.79 12.03 -13.44
N VAL A 479 37.91 11.57 -12.55
CA VAL A 479 37.70 10.14 -12.25
C VAL A 479 36.99 9.46 -13.42
N ASN A 480 37.47 8.30 -13.81
CA ASN A 480 36.94 7.49 -14.91
C ASN A 480 36.41 6.14 -14.40
N GLN A 481 35.65 5.45 -15.25
CA GLN A 481 35.30 4.05 -15.03
C GLN A 481 36.57 3.21 -14.79
N GLY A 482 36.52 2.33 -13.78
CA GLY A 482 37.65 1.48 -13.35
C GLY A 482 38.61 2.12 -12.35
N ASP A 483 38.47 3.42 -12.06
CA ASP A 483 39.23 4.07 -10.99
C ASP A 483 38.73 3.60 -9.61
N VAL A 484 39.63 3.56 -8.63
CA VAL A 484 39.29 3.27 -7.22
C VAL A 484 39.33 4.56 -6.44
N ILE A 485 38.24 4.86 -5.73
CA ILE A 485 38.12 6.02 -4.85
C ILE A 485 37.91 5.57 -3.41
N ARG A 486 38.43 6.34 -2.45
CA ARG A 486 38.12 6.21 -1.03
C ARG A 486 37.17 7.33 -0.65
N ILE A 487 35.93 7.01 -0.34
CA ILE A 487 34.95 7.95 0.19
C ILE A 487 35.25 8.15 1.67
N THR A 488 35.33 9.41 2.11
CA THR A 488 35.71 9.81 3.47
C THR A 488 34.56 10.37 4.29
N ASN A 489 33.55 10.93 3.63
CA ASN A 489 32.32 11.43 4.23
C ASN A 489 31.22 11.43 3.17
N ALA A 490 29.98 11.12 3.55
CA ALA A 490 28.81 11.27 2.69
C ALA A 490 27.51 11.37 3.50
N GLU A 491 26.47 11.90 2.87
CA GLU A 491 25.09 11.77 3.32
C GLU A 491 24.49 10.50 2.68
N VAL A 492 24.07 9.54 3.50
CA VAL A 492 23.31 8.36 3.04
C VAL A 492 21.86 8.76 2.85
N ARG A 493 21.26 8.44 1.70
CA ARG A 493 19.87 8.81 1.40
C ARG A 493 19.08 7.73 0.70
N GLU A 494 17.87 7.57 1.20
CA GLU A 494 16.78 6.89 0.52
C GLU A 494 16.07 7.84 -0.43
N ASN A 495 15.99 7.47 -1.70
CA ASN A 495 15.31 8.25 -2.72
C ASN A 495 14.41 7.32 -3.56
N PHE A 496 13.12 7.31 -3.25
CA PHE A 496 12.13 6.42 -3.89
C PHE A 496 12.46 4.91 -3.76
N GLY A 497 13.06 4.52 -2.64
CA GLY A 497 13.47 3.13 -2.38
C GLY A 497 14.82 2.75 -2.96
N LEU A 498 15.60 3.73 -3.42
CA LEU A 498 17.00 3.57 -3.82
C LEU A 498 17.91 4.15 -2.73
N THR A 499 18.92 3.38 -2.32
CA THR A 499 19.99 3.87 -1.46
C THR A 499 21.09 4.53 -2.28
N GLU A 500 21.38 5.80 -2.01
CA GLU A 500 22.48 6.54 -2.64
C GLU A 500 23.35 7.34 -1.65
N LEU A 501 24.58 7.64 -2.06
CA LEU A 501 25.46 8.58 -1.37
C LEU A 501 25.41 9.95 -2.03
N ARG A 502 25.10 10.98 -1.23
CA ARG A 502 25.06 12.39 -1.65
C ARG A 502 26.16 13.20 -0.95
N ASN A 503 26.50 14.34 -1.55
CA ASN A 503 27.43 15.32 -0.97
C ASN A 503 28.76 14.70 -0.49
N TYR A 504 29.22 13.66 -1.18
CA TYR A 504 30.35 12.85 -0.73
C TYR A 504 31.69 13.52 -1.00
N THR A 505 32.64 13.33 -0.08
CA THR A 505 34.06 13.67 -0.26
C THR A 505 34.88 12.41 -0.48
N PHE A 506 35.89 12.48 -1.33
CA PHE A 506 36.69 11.31 -1.67
C PHE A 506 38.15 11.67 -2.00
N ASP A 507 39.02 10.66 -1.89
CA ASP A 507 40.37 10.65 -2.44
C ASP A 507 40.45 9.63 -3.59
N VAL A 508 41.21 9.94 -4.64
CA VAL A 508 41.51 8.97 -5.70
C VAL A 508 42.64 8.05 -5.23
N VAL A 509 42.36 6.76 -5.14
CA VAL A 509 43.31 5.74 -4.66
C VAL A 509 44.15 5.19 -5.82
N SER A 510 43.50 4.87 -6.95
CA SER A 510 44.17 4.41 -8.16
C SER A 510 43.37 4.71 -9.42
N THR A 511 44.04 4.77 -10.57
CA THR A 511 43.42 5.11 -11.86
C THR A 511 43.68 4.04 -12.92
N GLY A 512 42.73 3.83 -13.83
CA GLY A 512 42.87 2.94 -14.99
C GLY A 512 42.85 1.45 -14.65
N GLY A 513 42.13 1.08 -13.58
CA GLY A 513 41.87 -0.31 -13.21
C GLY A 513 40.76 -0.95 -14.06
N ASP A 514 40.58 -2.26 -13.89
CA ASP A 514 39.45 -2.99 -14.46
C ASP A 514 38.21 -2.85 -13.56
N ILE A 515 37.01 -2.86 -14.15
CA ILE A 515 35.76 -2.99 -13.40
C ILE A 515 35.52 -4.44 -12.97
N PHE A 516 34.65 -4.65 -11.98
CA PHE A 516 34.16 -6.00 -11.67
C PHE A 516 33.37 -6.59 -12.84
N ASN A 517 33.48 -7.89 -13.04
CA ASN A 517 32.61 -8.61 -13.98
C ASN A 517 31.14 -8.48 -13.55
N PRO A 518 30.21 -8.34 -14.49
CA PRO A 518 28.79 -8.26 -14.15
C PRO A 518 28.29 -9.56 -13.52
N ILE A 519 27.34 -9.44 -12.59
CA ILE A 519 26.62 -10.58 -12.03
C ILE A 519 25.61 -11.06 -13.07
N VAL A 520 25.74 -12.31 -13.51
CA VAL A 520 24.88 -12.90 -14.54
C VAL A 520 23.75 -13.70 -13.90
N LEU A 521 22.49 -13.36 -14.22
CA LEU A 521 21.29 -14.03 -13.73
C LEU A 521 20.13 -13.94 -14.74
N PRO A 522 19.11 -14.81 -14.66
CA PRO A 522 17.92 -14.69 -15.51
C PRO A 522 17.01 -13.54 -15.05
N THR A 523 16.16 -13.03 -15.95
CA THR A 523 15.18 -11.98 -15.62
C THR A 523 14.22 -12.42 -14.52
N SER A 524 13.87 -13.70 -14.48
CA SER A 524 13.04 -14.30 -13.42
C SER A 524 13.63 -14.21 -12.02
N ALA A 525 14.96 -14.13 -11.86
CA ALA A 525 15.58 -14.01 -10.54
C ALA A 525 15.41 -12.61 -9.94
N LEU A 526 15.27 -11.58 -10.78
CA LEU A 526 15.04 -10.20 -10.36
C LEU A 526 13.55 -9.90 -10.06
N GLN A 527 12.67 -10.90 -10.22
CA GLN A 527 11.27 -10.82 -9.77
C GLN A 527 11.14 -11.11 -8.26
N ASP A 528 12.15 -11.74 -7.66
CA ASP A 528 12.25 -11.88 -6.21
C ASP A 528 12.81 -10.56 -5.64
N SER A 529 11.99 -9.85 -4.88
CA SER A 529 12.36 -8.54 -4.32
C SER A 529 13.59 -8.62 -3.42
N ASP A 530 13.77 -9.70 -2.66
CA ASP A 530 14.92 -9.83 -1.77
C ASP A 530 16.21 -10.02 -2.57
N VAL A 531 16.12 -10.75 -3.69
CA VAL A 531 17.25 -10.92 -4.61
C VAL A 531 17.58 -9.60 -5.29
N ALA A 532 16.58 -8.92 -5.86
CA ALA A 532 16.79 -7.68 -6.60
C ALA A 532 17.29 -6.54 -5.69
N GLU A 533 16.73 -6.41 -4.49
CA GLU A 533 17.18 -5.47 -3.46
C GLU A 533 18.65 -5.71 -3.09
N SER A 534 19.03 -6.98 -2.87
CA SER A 534 20.42 -7.32 -2.55
C SER A 534 21.42 -7.04 -3.67
N LEU A 535 20.93 -6.79 -4.89
CA LEU A 535 21.72 -6.44 -6.07
C LEU A 535 21.55 -4.97 -6.47
N GLU A 536 20.82 -4.16 -5.71
CA GLU A 536 20.69 -2.73 -5.99
C GLU A 536 22.07 -2.06 -6.05
N GLY A 537 22.30 -1.23 -7.06
CA GLY A 537 23.58 -0.57 -7.31
C GLY A 537 24.67 -1.49 -7.88
N MET A 538 24.44 -2.80 -7.97
CA MET A 538 25.39 -3.74 -8.58
C MET A 538 25.31 -3.70 -10.11
N PHE A 539 26.44 -3.98 -10.75
CA PHE A 539 26.54 -4.18 -12.19
C PHE A 539 26.09 -5.59 -12.54
N VAL A 540 24.96 -5.67 -13.25
CA VAL A 540 24.20 -6.89 -13.52
C VAL A 540 24.11 -7.11 -15.03
N ARG A 541 24.04 -8.38 -15.45
CA ARG A 541 23.86 -8.80 -16.84
C ARG A 541 22.80 -9.89 -16.96
N VAL A 542 21.90 -9.71 -17.91
CA VAL A 542 20.94 -10.73 -18.38
C VAL A 542 21.30 -11.12 -19.81
N GLU A 543 21.26 -12.42 -20.12
CA GLU A 543 21.71 -12.94 -21.42
C GLU A 543 20.55 -13.54 -22.22
N ASN A 544 20.66 -13.48 -23.55
CA ASN A 544 19.71 -14.04 -24.52
C ASN A 544 18.26 -13.59 -24.24
N VAL A 545 18.07 -12.28 -24.10
CA VAL A 545 16.78 -11.70 -23.73
C VAL A 545 15.99 -11.26 -24.96
N THR A 546 14.69 -11.49 -24.95
CA THR A 546 13.75 -11.03 -25.97
C THR A 546 13.14 -9.69 -25.55
N VAL A 547 13.08 -8.73 -26.46
CA VAL A 547 12.35 -7.46 -26.28
C VAL A 547 10.86 -7.78 -26.25
N THR A 548 10.23 -7.65 -25.09
CA THR A 548 8.80 -7.96 -24.91
C THR A 548 7.92 -6.74 -25.12
N ALA A 549 8.43 -5.53 -24.85
CA ALA A 549 7.75 -4.29 -25.15
C ALA A 549 8.76 -3.19 -25.49
N THR A 550 8.45 -2.36 -26.49
CA THR A 550 9.29 -1.20 -26.86
C THR A 550 8.92 0.09 -26.11
N ASN A 551 7.82 0.06 -25.36
CA ASN A 551 7.41 1.11 -24.45
C ASN A 551 6.93 0.49 -23.12
N ALA A 552 7.79 0.48 -22.11
CA ALA A 552 7.49 -0.11 -20.80
C ALA A 552 6.39 0.64 -20.03
N ASP A 553 6.08 1.89 -20.42
CA ASP A 553 5.12 2.76 -19.74
C ASP A 553 3.76 2.86 -20.45
N ALA A 554 3.52 2.03 -21.47
CA ALA A 554 2.30 2.06 -22.25
C ALA A 554 1.03 1.99 -21.37
N PRO A 555 -0.02 2.78 -21.65
CA PRO A 555 -0.19 3.67 -22.81
C PRO A 555 0.47 5.07 -22.65
N SER A 556 1.16 5.33 -21.55
CA SER A 556 1.96 6.55 -21.34
C SER A 556 3.30 6.45 -22.08
N GLY A 557 4.05 7.54 -22.15
CA GLY A 557 5.36 7.56 -22.82
C GLY A 557 5.29 7.69 -24.35
N PRO A 558 6.38 7.38 -25.06
CA PRO A 558 7.55 6.65 -24.58
C PRO A 558 8.56 7.54 -23.83
N PHE A 559 9.15 7.01 -22.75
CA PHE A 559 10.10 7.72 -21.87
C PHE A 559 11.47 7.04 -21.82
N GLY A 560 11.89 6.40 -22.91
CA GLY A 560 13.19 5.76 -23.02
C GLY A 560 13.26 4.33 -22.47
N GLU A 561 12.20 3.86 -21.82
CA GLU A 561 12.16 2.54 -21.19
C GLU A 561 11.56 1.44 -22.10
N PHE A 562 12.20 0.27 -22.12
CA PHE A 562 11.71 -0.93 -22.79
C PHE A 562 11.85 -2.17 -21.89
N ASN A 563 11.16 -3.25 -22.25
CA ASN A 563 11.12 -4.50 -21.48
C ASN A 563 11.86 -5.62 -22.20
N VAL A 564 12.62 -6.42 -21.43
CA VAL A 564 13.32 -7.60 -21.92
C VAL A 564 13.08 -8.82 -21.02
N SER A 565 13.03 -10.02 -21.58
CA SER A 565 12.85 -11.28 -20.84
C SER A 565 13.64 -12.43 -21.46
N ASN A 566 14.29 -13.28 -20.66
CA ASN A 566 14.81 -14.57 -21.12
C ASN A 566 13.99 -15.78 -20.65
N GLY A 567 12.78 -15.54 -20.15
CA GLY A 567 11.81 -16.56 -19.77
C GLY A 567 10.43 -16.26 -20.37
N THR A 568 9.55 -15.67 -19.57
CA THR A 568 8.18 -15.31 -19.95
C THR A 568 7.96 -13.81 -19.90
N GLU A 569 6.95 -13.29 -20.60
CA GLU A 569 6.57 -11.86 -20.50
C GLU A 569 6.30 -11.41 -19.05
N ASP A 570 5.80 -12.31 -18.20
CA ASP A 570 5.56 -12.08 -16.77
C ASP A 570 6.84 -11.82 -15.95
N ASP A 571 8.03 -12.17 -16.48
CA ASP A 571 9.31 -11.93 -15.82
C ASP A 571 10.13 -10.79 -16.46
N ALA A 572 9.47 -9.98 -17.29
CA ALA A 572 10.11 -8.88 -17.99
C ALA A 572 10.84 -7.92 -17.03
N LEU A 573 12.08 -7.61 -17.39
CA LEU A 573 12.93 -6.64 -16.73
C LEU A 573 12.94 -5.35 -17.54
N ARG A 574 12.76 -4.22 -16.87
CA ARG A 574 12.87 -2.90 -17.49
C ARG A 574 14.32 -2.55 -17.76
N VAL A 575 14.56 -1.90 -18.89
CA VAL A 575 15.84 -1.30 -19.27
C VAL A 575 15.58 0.18 -19.54
N ASP A 576 16.33 1.03 -18.86
CA ASP A 576 16.13 2.48 -18.79
C ASP A 576 17.26 3.22 -19.55
N ASP A 577 16.99 4.44 -20.04
CA ASP A 577 17.93 5.28 -20.78
C ASP A 577 18.56 6.40 -19.92
N ALA A 578 18.65 6.16 -18.61
CA ALA A 578 19.21 7.11 -17.64
C ALA A 578 20.62 7.64 -17.98
N SER A 579 21.42 6.88 -18.73
CA SER A 579 22.71 7.33 -19.24
C SER A 579 22.53 8.26 -20.44
N SER A 580 23.19 9.43 -20.42
CA SER A 580 23.25 10.33 -21.58
C SER A 580 23.87 9.72 -22.84
N ASN A 581 24.55 8.57 -22.75
CA ASN A 581 25.08 7.81 -23.88
C ASN A 581 24.08 6.77 -24.44
N VAL A 582 22.94 6.58 -23.80
CA VAL A 582 21.81 5.78 -24.28
C VAL A 582 20.66 6.73 -24.53
N SER A 583 20.27 6.91 -25.78
CA SER A 583 19.17 7.82 -26.13
C SER A 583 18.47 7.39 -27.39
N TYR A 584 17.15 7.53 -27.38
CA TYR A 584 16.27 7.13 -28.45
C TYR A 584 15.59 8.33 -29.10
N GLU A 585 15.29 8.24 -30.40
CA GLU A 585 14.60 9.33 -31.09
C GLU A 585 13.20 9.51 -30.47
N GLY A 586 12.93 10.71 -29.96
CA GLY A 586 11.68 11.02 -29.26
C GLY A 586 11.48 10.22 -27.98
N GLY A 587 12.55 9.68 -27.37
CA GLY A 587 12.45 8.80 -26.20
C GLY A 587 11.83 7.44 -26.51
N ASN A 588 11.83 7.01 -27.78
CA ASN A 588 11.17 5.76 -28.21
C ASN A 588 12.17 4.65 -28.54
N PRO A 589 12.39 3.65 -27.65
CA PRO A 589 13.21 2.47 -27.94
C PRO A 589 12.80 1.71 -29.19
N GLY A 590 11.52 1.81 -29.59
CA GLY A 590 10.99 1.26 -30.85
C GLY A 590 11.62 1.81 -32.14
N THR A 591 12.46 2.85 -32.04
CA THR A 591 13.28 3.35 -33.15
C THR A 591 14.56 2.54 -33.39
N VAL A 592 14.98 1.73 -32.40
CA VAL A 592 16.20 0.92 -32.44
C VAL A 592 15.87 -0.57 -32.34
N PHE A 593 14.91 -0.93 -31.51
CA PHE A 593 14.52 -2.32 -31.24
C PHE A 593 13.07 -2.58 -31.67
N ALA A 594 12.77 -3.84 -32.00
CA ALA A 594 11.41 -4.30 -32.25
C ALA A 594 11.00 -5.40 -31.26
N GLU A 595 9.71 -5.45 -30.94
CA GLU A 595 9.16 -6.52 -30.10
C GLU A 595 9.37 -7.89 -30.76
N GLY A 596 9.84 -8.85 -29.97
CA GLY A 596 10.22 -10.19 -30.42
C GLY A 596 11.70 -10.34 -30.84
N GLU A 597 12.48 -9.26 -30.89
CA GLU A 597 13.93 -9.35 -31.13
C GLU A 597 14.66 -9.92 -29.92
N THR A 598 15.66 -10.75 -30.16
CA THR A 598 16.51 -11.35 -29.13
C THR A 598 17.86 -10.65 -29.09
N LEU A 599 18.14 -9.95 -28.01
CA LEU A 599 19.44 -9.33 -27.72
C LEU A 599 20.38 -10.35 -27.09
N ALA A 600 21.64 -10.35 -27.52
CA ALA A 600 22.66 -11.26 -26.96
C ALA A 600 22.78 -11.11 -25.43
N PHE A 601 22.68 -9.88 -24.94
CA PHE A 601 22.61 -9.54 -23.53
C PHE A 601 22.09 -8.12 -23.32
N VAL A 602 21.74 -7.80 -22.08
CA VAL A 602 21.67 -6.42 -21.58
C VAL A 602 22.40 -6.40 -20.25
N GLN A 603 23.24 -5.40 -20.02
CA GLN A 603 23.91 -5.19 -18.75
C GLN A 603 23.85 -3.73 -18.31
N GLY A 604 24.11 -3.48 -17.04
CA GLY A 604 24.02 -2.14 -16.47
C GLY A 604 23.99 -2.17 -14.96
N THR A 605 23.96 -0.99 -14.36
CA THR A 605 23.71 -0.86 -12.91
C THR A 605 22.23 -1.18 -12.64
N LEU A 606 21.96 -2.07 -11.69
CA LEU A 606 20.59 -2.34 -11.23
C LEU A 606 20.12 -1.17 -10.36
N TRP A 607 18.92 -0.67 -10.64
CA TRP A 607 18.36 0.53 -10.04
C TRP A 607 16.89 0.32 -9.69
N PHE A 608 16.42 0.84 -8.56
CA PHE A 608 15.01 0.85 -8.21
C PHE A 608 14.40 2.26 -8.36
N SER A 609 13.29 2.36 -9.09
CA SER A 609 12.48 3.58 -9.14
C SER A 609 11.07 3.29 -9.61
N PHE A 610 10.10 4.11 -9.17
CA PHE A 610 8.69 3.98 -9.56
C PHE A 610 8.15 2.54 -9.39
N SER A 611 8.53 1.88 -8.28
CA SER A 611 8.15 0.50 -7.96
C SER A 611 8.65 -0.57 -8.93
N ASN A 612 9.73 -0.31 -9.66
CA ASN A 612 10.34 -1.25 -10.59
C ASN A 612 11.86 -1.31 -10.41
N PHE A 613 12.41 -2.52 -10.40
CA PHE A 613 13.84 -2.74 -10.66
C PHE A 613 14.11 -2.61 -12.16
N LYS A 614 15.18 -1.92 -12.51
CA LYS A 614 15.58 -1.63 -13.90
C LYS A 614 17.08 -1.80 -14.07
N LEU A 615 17.51 -2.21 -15.26
CA LEU A 615 18.91 -2.06 -15.66
C LEU A 615 19.13 -0.68 -16.28
N GLN A 616 20.22 -0.04 -15.89
CA GLN A 616 20.71 1.20 -16.47
C GLN A 616 22.02 0.94 -17.22
N PRO A 617 21.96 0.70 -18.55
CA PRO A 617 23.16 0.57 -19.38
C PRO A 617 23.94 1.89 -19.37
N GLY A 618 25.26 1.82 -19.24
CA GLY A 618 26.13 2.99 -19.25
C GLY A 618 26.31 3.56 -20.66
N SER A 619 26.17 2.72 -21.69
CA SER A 619 26.18 3.08 -23.10
C SER A 619 25.46 2.02 -23.94
N PHE A 620 25.33 2.25 -25.25
CA PHE A 620 24.82 1.20 -26.15
C PHE A 620 25.71 -0.06 -26.21
N ASP A 621 27.00 0.02 -25.83
CA ASP A 621 27.89 -1.15 -25.75
C ASP A 621 27.45 -2.15 -24.67
N ASP A 622 26.63 -1.70 -23.71
CA ASP A 622 26.04 -2.53 -22.66
C ASP A 622 24.73 -3.23 -23.12
N ILE A 623 24.31 -3.00 -24.36
CA ILE A 623 23.16 -3.67 -24.99
C ILE A 623 23.70 -4.51 -26.16
N GLY A 624 23.61 -5.83 -26.01
CA GLY A 624 24.12 -6.78 -27.00
C GLY A 624 23.36 -6.72 -28.32
N GLU A 625 24.04 -7.13 -29.40
CA GLU A 625 23.48 -7.19 -30.74
C GLU A 625 22.23 -8.07 -30.84
N VAL A 626 21.38 -7.79 -31.84
CA VAL A 626 20.22 -8.62 -32.17
C VAL A 626 20.70 -9.93 -32.81
N THR A 627 20.33 -11.06 -32.22
CA THR A 627 20.81 -12.40 -32.60
C THR A 627 19.83 -13.21 -33.44
N ASN A 628 18.55 -12.84 -33.46
CA ASN A 628 17.49 -13.54 -34.17
C ASN A 628 17.02 -12.79 -35.44
N VAL A 629 17.97 -12.23 -36.18
CA VAL A 629 17.73 -11.46 -37.40
C VAL A 629 17.14 -12.31 -38.54
N ALA A 630 16.06 -11.82 -39.14
CA ALA A 630 15.35 -12.51 -40.23
C ALA A 630 15.98 -12.29 -41.62
N ASN A 631 16.80 -11.22 -41.79
CA ASN A 631 17.45 -10.83 -43.04
C ASN A 631 18.92 -10.41 -42.80
N GLU A 632 19.78 -10.47 -43.82
CA GLU A 632 21.19 -10.03 -43.72
C GLU A 632 21.33 -8.48 -43.60
N ASP A 633 20.35 -7.70 -44.08
CA ASP A 633 20.34 -6.23 -43.94
C ASP A 633 20.11 -5.77 -42.48
N ASP A 634 19.66 -6.68 -41.61
CA ASP A 634 19.38 -6.48 -40.20
C ASP A 634 20.62 -6.64 -39.30
N VAL A 635 21.78 -7.01 -39.90
CA VAL A 635 23.10 -7.15 -39.24
C VAL A 635 23.88 -5.83 -39.25
N LEU A 636 23.32 -4.76 -39.85
CA LEU A 636 23.94 -3.44 -39.81
C LEU A 636 23.75 -2.80 -38.42
N PRO A 637 24.74 -2.02 -37.94
CA PRO A 637 24.63 -1.34 -36.67
C PRO A 637 23.44 -0.39 -36.69
N ARG A 638 22.54 -0.52 -35.71
CA ARG A 638 21.31 0.31 -35.63
C ARG A 638 21.55 1.63 -34.93
N VAL A 639 22.64 1.73 -34.19
CA VAL A 639 23.11 2.93 -33.51
C VAL A 639 24.54 3.24 -33.92
N THR A 640 24.87 4.52 -34.01
CA THR A 640 26.27 4.92 -34.19
C THR A 640 26.94 4.81 -32.83
N SER A 641 28.05 4.07 -32.74
CA SER A 641 28.84 3.86 -31.53
C SER A 641 30.29 4.25 -31.78
N LEU A 642 31.02 4.61 -30.72
CA LEU A 642 32.45 4.91 -30.75
C LEU A 642 33.09 4.09 -29.64
N GLN A 643 34.01 3.19 -29.99
CA GLN A 643 34.66 2.30 -29.03
C GLN A 643 35.93 2.93 -28.44
N GLN A 644 36.37 2.40 -27.30
CA GLN A 644 37.65 2.77 -26.71
C GLN A 644 38.81 2.39 -27.65
N ASN A 645 39.78 3.28 -27.83
CA ASN A 645 40.97 2.99 -28.63
C ASN A 645 41.77 1.83 -28.02
N TYR A 646 42.35 0.96 -28.85
CA TYR A 646 43.18 -0.16 -28.38
C TYR A 646 44.52 -0.23 -29.13
N PRO A 647 45.66 -0.34 -28.42
CA PRO A 647 45.80 -0.28 -26.95
C PRO A 647 45.48 1.12 -26.39
N ASN A 648 45.11 1.21 -25.11
CA ASN A 648 45.05 2.44 -24.31
C ASN A 648 45.51 2.13 -22.86
N PRO A 649 46.58 2.76 -22.32
CA PRO A 649 47.47 3.71 -22.97
C PRO A 649 48.21 3.12 -24.18
N PHE A 650 48.63 3.98 -25.12
CA PHE A 650 49.35 3.55 -26.32
C PHE A 650 50.71 4.24 -26.45
N ALA A 651 51.69 3.54 -27.05
CA ALA A 651 53.06 3.99 -27.22
C ALA A 651 53.40 4.21 -28.71
N GLY A 652 52.71 5.16 -29.34
CA GLY A 652 52.98 5.60 -30.71
C GLY A 652 51.81 5.40 -31.68
N GLU A 653 51.14 4.25 -31.66
CA GLU A 653 49.93 4.04 -32.45
C GLU A 653 48.83 3.28 -31.72
N THR A 654 47.58 3.54 -32.11
CA THR A 654 46.38 2.89 -31.59
C THR A 654 45.34 2.77 -32.70
N GLU A 655 44.41 1.83 -32.56
CA GLU A 655 43.25 1.69 -33.43
C GLU A 655 42.00 2.20 -32.72
N ILE A 656 41.22 3.04 -33.39
CA ILE A 656 39.91 3.52 -32.93
C ILE A 656 38.85 2.83 -33.79
N ARG A 657 37.94 2.09 -33.16
CA ARG A 657 36.82 1.41 -33.83
C ARG A 657 35.52 2.16 -33.56
N TYR A 658 34.63 2.17 -34.54
CA TYR A 658 33.33 2.83 -34.46
C TYR A 658 32.36 2.23 -35.47
N GLU A 659 31.08 2.36 -35.17
CA GLU A 659 30.00 1.89 -36.04
C GLU A 659 29.18 3.07 -36.56
N VAL A 660 28.74 2.95 -37.80
CA VAL A 660 27.93 3.98 -38.48
C VAL A 660 26.57 3.39 -38.79
N ALA A 661 25.52 3.92 -38.18
CA ALA A 661 24.16 3.38 -38.37
C ALA A 661 23.52 3.75 -39.70
N THR A 662 23.85 4.92 -40.24
CA THR A 662 23.28 5.41 -41.50
C THR A 662 24.39 5.91 -42.40
N SER A 663 24.42 5.42 -43.64
CA SER A 663 25.42 5.82 -44.62
C SER A 663 25.39 7.32 -44.84
N GLY A 664 26.54 7.99 -44.72
CA GLY A 664 26.59 9.46 -44.75
C GLY A 664 27.96 10.03 -44.42
N PRO A 665 28.09 11.36 -44.30
CA PRO A 665 29.34 12.02 -43.96
C PRO A 665 29.74 11.71 -42.51
N VAL A 666 30.96 11.20 -42.34
CA VAL A 666 31.55 10.87 -41.05
C VAL A 666 32.85 11.64 -40.86
N THR A 667 33.04 12.24 -39.68
CA THR A 667 34.32 12.84 -39.29
C THR A 667 34.80 12.28 -37.96
N LEU A 668 36.05 11.85 -37.91
CA LEU A 668 36.75 11.45 -36.68
C LEU A 668 37.94 12.39 -36.47
N ASP A 669 37.85 13.23 -35.45
CA ASP A 669 38.84 14.27 -35.14
C ASP A 669 39.52 13.99 -33.78
N VAL A 670 40.81 14.28 -33.68
CA VAL A 670 41.60 14.21 -32.43
C VAL A 670 41.90 15.62 -31.93
N TYR A 671 41.74 15.83 -30.62
CA TYR A 671 41.94 17.07 -29.90
C TYR A 671 42.94 16.90 -28.76
N ASP A 672 43.70 17.95 -28.45
CA ASP A 672 44.47 18.01 -27.20
C ASP A 672 43.59 18.46 -26.02
N VAL A 673 44.16 18.41 -24.80
CA VAL A 673 43.48 18.85 -23.56
C VAL A 673 43.04 20.32 -23.54
N LEU A 674 43.54 21.16 -24.46
CA LEU A 674 43.11 22.56 -24.61
C LEU A 674 41.96 22.69 -25.62
N GLY A 675 41.43 21.56 -26.12
CA GLY A 675 40.37 21.53 -27.14
C GLY A 675 40.86 21.93 -28.52
N ARG A 676 42.17 21.99 -28.77
CA ARG A 676 42.69 22.30 -30.11
C ARG A 676 42.66 21.02 -30.92
N LYS A 677 42.05 21.07 -32.10
CA LYS A 677 42.11 19.97 -33.06
C LYS A 677 43.56 19.77 -33.51
N VAL A 678 44.10 18.60 -33.23
CA VAL A 678 45.48 18.23 -33.57
C VAL A 678 45.55 17.35 -34.82
N MET A 679 44.51 16.58 -35.12
CA MET A 679 44.46 15.72 -36.30
C MET A 679 43.00 15.42 -36.71
N THR A 680 42.77 15.18 -38.00
CA THR A 680 41.54 14.56 -38.52
C THR A 680 41.92 13.21 -39.08
N LEU A 681 41.34 12.13 -38.54
CA LEU A 681 41.61 10.75 -38.95
C LEU A 681 40.70 10.31 -40.09
N VAL A 682 39.44 10.77 -40.07
CA VAL A 682 38.41 10.42 -41.07
C VAL A 682 37.61 11.67 -41.39
N SER A 683 37.32 11.91 -42.67
CA SER A 683 36.44 12.99 -43.14
C SER A 683 35.91 12.65 -44.53
N GLU A 684 35.02 11.67 -44.59
CA GLU A 684 34.47 11.15 -45.84
C GLU A 684 33.07 10.56 -45.65
N ASN A 685 32.40 10.23 -46.76
CA ASN A 685 31.16 9.47 -46.69
C ASN A 685 31.47 8.00 -46.43
N GLN A 686 30.91 7.44 -45.37
CA GLN A 686 31.01 6.02 -45.06
C GLN A 686 29.67 5.31 -45.22
N THR A 687 29.73 4.03 -45.56
CA THR A 687 28.56 3.16 -45.57
C THR A 687 28.18 2.79 -44.14
N ALA A 688 26.92 2.42 -43.92
CA ALA A 688 26.53 1.81 -42.65
C ALA A 688 27.35 0.54 -42.40
N GLY A 689 27.76 0.30 -41.15
CA GLY A 689 28.64 -0.81 -40.78
C GLY A 689 29.75 -0.43 -39.80
N GLU A 690 30.60 -1.40 -39.48
CA GLU A 690 31.81 -1.21 -38.67
C GLU A 690 32.93 -0.54 -39.48
N HIS A 691 33.66 0.36 -38.82
CA HIS A 691 34.82 1.04 -39.38
C HIS A 691 35.93 1.13 -38.33
N SER A 692 37.17 1.27 -38.80
CA SER A 692 38.30 1.57 -37.91
C SER A 692 39.21 2.63 -38.51
N ALA A 693 39.85 3.39 -37.63
CA ALA A 693 40.83 4.40 -37.98
C ALA A 693 42.09 4.19 -37.14
N ARG A 694 43.24 4.09 -37.82
CA ARG A 694 44.53 4.04 -37.16
C ARG A 694 44.99 5.45 -36.81
N PHE A 695 45.36 5.67 -35.56
CA PHE A 695 45.98 6.90 -35.11
C PHE A 695 47.48 6.67 -34.87
N GLN A 696 48.33 7.43 -35.56
CA GLN A 696 49.78 7.43 -35.36
C GLN A 696 50.21 8.77 -34.78
N ALA A 697 50.69 8.76 -33.55
CA ALA A 697 50.99 9.96 -32.77
C ALA A 697 52.46 10.42 -32.92
N ASP A 698 53.04 10.27 -34.12
CA ASP A 698 54.42 10.62 -34.40
C ASP A 698 54.69 12.11 -34.12
N GLY A 699 55.65 12.38 -33.24
CA GLY A 699 56.04 13.75 -32.87
C GLY A 699 55.09 14.45 -31.89
N MET A 700 54.04 13.77 -31.41
CA MET A 700 53.13 14.31 -30.40
C MET A 700 53.73 14.19 -28.98
N ALA A 701 53.28 15.04 -28.06
CA ALA A 701 53.68 14.98 -26.65
C ALA A 701 52.89 13.90 -25.92
N GLY A 702 53.53 13.16 -25.00
CA GLY A 702 52.80 12.23 -24.14
C GLY A 702 51.78 12.97 -23.28
N GLY A 703 50.61 12.38 -23.07
CA GLY A 703 49.50 13.00 -22.35
C GLY A 703 48.13 12.52 -22.82
N LEU A 704 47.09 13.14 -22.25
CA LEU A 704 45.69 12.88 -22.57
C LEU A 704 45.30 13.57 -23.88
N TYR A 705 44.54 12.87 -24.71
CA TYR A 705 43.89 13.39 -25.92
C TYR A 705 42.42 13.01 -25.91
N LEU A 706 41.61 13.75 -26.65
CA LEU A 706 40.22 13.40 -26.91
C LEU A 706 40.06 13.07 -28.39
N TYR A 707 39.19 12.13 -28.74
CA TYR A 707 38.77 11.88 -30.11
C TYR A 707 37.26 11.94 -30.20
N ARG A 708 36.77 12.56 -31.28
CA ARG A 708 35.36 12.86 -31.49
C ARG A 708 34.90 12.35 -32.84
N LEU A 709 33.93 11.45 -32.83
CA LEU A 709 33.20 10.97 -33.99
C LEU A 709 31.96 11.84 -34.19
N GLN A 710 31.71 12.26 -35.42
CA GLN A 710 30.47 12.92 -35.81
C GLN A 710 29.91 12.19 -37.04
N SER A 711 28.66 11.73 -36.94
CA SER A 711 27.91 11.04 -38.00
C SER A 711 26.47 11.57 -37.99
N GLY A 712 26.10 12.31 -39.03
CA GLY A 712 24.84 13.05 -39.05
C GLY A 712 24.74 14.05 -37.88
N GLU A 713 23.69 13.93 -37.06
CA GLU A 713 23.48 14.75 -35.86
C GLU A 713 24.15 14.17 -34.60
N LYS A 714 24.59 12.89 -34.63
CA LYS A 714 25.25 12.26 -33.49
C LYS A 714 26.71 12.68 -33.38
N THR A 715 27.12 13.09 -32.19
CA THR A 715 28.51 13.41 -31.85
C THR A 715 28.92 12.61 -30.62
N LEU A 716 29.89 11.71 -30.76
CA LEU A 716 30.42 10.86 -29.70
C LEU A 716 31.87 11.25 -29.42
N THR A 717 32.27 11.34 -28.15
CA THR A 717 33.63 11.70 -27.76
C THR A 717 34.15 10.70 -26.75
N ARG A 718 35.43 10.31 -26.87
CA ARG A 718 36.15 9.50 -25.89
C ARG A 718 37.56 10.04 -25.69
N THR A 719 38.24 9.59 -24.64
CA THR A 719 39.61 10.00 -24.30
C THR A 719 40.61 8.88 -24.57
N MET A 720 41.87 9.24 -24.79
CA MET A 720 42.99 8.30 -24.96
C MET A 720 44.27 8.84 -24.34
N MET A 721 45.12 7.94 -23.85
CA MET A 721 46.39 8.29 -23.19
C MET A 721 47.59 7.85 -24.04
N LEU A 722 48.39 8.82 -24.49
CA LEU A 722 49.67 8.58 -25.16
C LEU A 722 50.80 8.53 -24.13
N VAL A 723 51.45 7.38 -24.02
CA VAL A 723 52.68 7.18 -23.24
C VAL A 723 53.89 7.13 -24.16
N LYS A 724 55.05 7.60 -23.68
CA LYS A 724 56.32 7.54 -24.41
C LYS A 724 57.28 6.56 -23.77
#